data_AF-A0A357JCQ7-F1
#
_entry.id   AF-A0A357JCQ7-F1
#
_cell.length_a   1.000
_cell.length_b   1.000
_cell.length_c   1.000
_cell.angle_alpha   90.00
_cell.angle_beta   90.00
_cell.angle_gamma   90.00
#
_symmetry.space_group_name_H-M   'P 1'
#
loop_
_entity.id
_entity.type
_entity.pdbx_description
1 polymer ?
#
loop_
_entity_poly.entity_id
_entity_poly.type
_entity_poly.pdbx_seq_one_letter_code
_entity_poly.pdbx_strand_id
1 'polypeptide(L)'
;MKNSKFVLGFATLCLVTFGATSCGKKPDVITPPITDTKVSVTSFSLESGLSNNAMTVGQVNSVVPMDVLPSNATKEFEYSSSAPDIVVVNSVNGQITAKSKGEATITCKAIYGDITKEIKITVNDAATQASGGYNFQALSYEEKAEIIGKLEGWAMDNSLTGITLFQNGGYVLYNPRVKTGADKYIPGYGYGNLTDGEITSAAELASGSENDEWKWYYHSLLSTKPSNINYLNSQGSVTGDLYGYISAGLWSTKMNKTKTGYEWYPNLAISEDPIPVNKNASGFATQFEVKVKTGKNSGLVYRTTSTKLGKYDASTGKGYDGRPVVIEDYINAYKQLLTKKNNLSRGAEMTSITSDGTLAGANAYYNLSDGGVDDELWDKLGVGIKVKEGTDDTLVFTLAKSTTTFYAKYSLSSNLVMPFPKDFVNEIGGMTYYGSNNDKNNTTVVDNILCLGPYILETWDANKNEIVFKKNDQYIDNIYKDNDESIKSRYKIKGIHCFVKAGADEQTILNLFEKGVIDASSIPQGQLDKYASDPRKHETLGDSTFKLNVNSATQVQWDAHYEKVFKKKSNSSKYTVKPIMSNKDFLRGLNECINRKEYAESLGTIPSQDYFGDAYLYDPEAGLSYNDTVYHKANLATRFPETYGYDKDAAINHFKKALQTLVSNGDYDLANPSKNHETIDIYWMNTDDTKNYGAKIEQYIEEAFNDPAVSGGRFTLDVVNHDGTTNYEDVYSKHLQVGIFDLGFGSISGNTLNPLNFLEVLKSDDSSGFTLNWGVPTDTVDGTLVYDNKTWSFDSLFTAANSGTAIDSQGKIVEPFSISVKEMTYNKDDQSYNVVISWTKASILSGSKDVSVNIDPSSIYVFVQYNKDASTTSYATYLVSDAVLTGQDSDAGTISFKIKYDSTNKENSDYIVKGTKVTFQINYDMNFSLDGSDLTSSSYIEVKYTKQNPLL
;
A
#
# COMPACT_ATOMS: atom_id res chain seq x y z
N MET A 1 -26.48 5.67 -0.76
CA MET A 1 -25.77 5.88 0.52
C MET A 1 -24.71 4.81 0.66
N LYS A 2 -23.59 5.11 1.32
CA LYS A 2 -22.42 4.23 1.52
C LYS A 2 -21.71 3.76 0.23
N ASN A 3 -20.96 4.70 -0.37
CA ASN A 3 -19.75 4.36 -1.12
C ASN A 3 -18.56 4.58 -0.16
N SER A 4 -17.98 3.52 0.39
CA SER A 4 -16.75 3.59 1.19
C SER A 4 -15.58 3.06 0.34
N LYS A 5 -14.63 3.93 -0.02
CA LYS A 5 -13.43 3.55 -0.76
C LYS A 5 -12.40 2.92 0.19
N PHE A 6 -12.24 1.61 0.06
CA PHE A 6 -11.00 0.81 0.12
C PHE A 6 -9.72 1.34 0.80
N VAL A 7 -9.13 0.47 1.62
CA VAL A 7 -7.67 0.35 1.85
C VAL A 7 -7.33 -1.15 1.83
N LEU A 8 -6.24 -1.55 1.15
CA LEU A 8 -5.87 -2.95 0.96
C LEU A 8 -5.03 -3.46 2.15
N GLY A 9 -5.70 -3.87 3.23
CA GLY A 9 -5.03 -4.38 4.43
C GLY A 9 -4.40 -5.74 4.21
N PHE A 10 -3.07 -5.77 3.99
CA PHE A 10 -2.25 -6.93 4.35
C PHE A 10 -2.00 -6.92 5.87
N ALA A 11 -1.98 -8.09 6.49
CA ALA A 11 -1.85 -8.22 7.93
C ALA A 11 -0.39 -8.03 8.37
N THR A 12 -0.04 -6.81 8.78
CA THR A 12 1.16 -6.58 9.60
C THR A 12 0.84 -6.91 11.06
N LEU A 13 1.67 -7.77 11.65
CA LEU A 13 1.53 -8.27 13.00
C LEU A 13 1.81 -7.14 14.03
N CYS A 14 0.78 -6.45 14.51
CA CYS A 14 0.92 -5.48 15.59
C CYS A 14 1.41 -6.14 16.89
N LEU A 15 2.43 -5.57 17.56
CA LEU A 15 2.34 -5.11 18.95
C LEU A 15 3.63 -4.42 19.49
N VAL A 16 3.72 -3.09 19.23
CA VAL A 16 3.98 -2.00 20.21
C VAL A 16 5.37 -1.93 20.92
N THR A 17 5.63 -0.80 21.62
CA THR A 17 6.80 0.10 21.49
C THR A 17 6.83 1.15 22.65
N PHE A 18 7.87 1.98 22.89
CA PHE A 18 9.02 1.82 23.82
C PHE A 18 9.33 3.15 24.69
N GLY A 19 10.58 3.44 25.15
CA GLY A 19 11.21 4.52 26.04
C GLY A 19 10.45 5.53 26.99
N ALA A 20 11.04 6.38 27.89
CA ALA A 20 12.32 6.42 28.68
C ALA A 20 12.47 7.59 29.75
N THR A 21 13.10 7.34 30.93
CA THR A 21 13.84 8.19 31.94
C THR A 21 13.24 9.25 32.88
N SER A 22 13.61 9.16 34.19
CA SER A 22 14.15 10.23 35.11
C SER A 22 14.08 9.82 36.62
N CYS A 23 14.79 10.32 37.65
CA CYS A 23 16.04 11.10 37.86
C CYS A 23 16.55 10.91 39.34
N GLY A 24 17.78 11.38 39.72
CA GLY A 24 18.24 11.39 41.14
C GLY A 24 19.60 12.09 41.38
N LYS A 25 19.79 12.78 42.52
CA LYS A 25 20.93 13.71 42.76
C LYS A 25 22.30 13.05 43.05
N LYS A 26 23.35 13.73 42.55
CA LYS A 26 24.79 13.43 42.59
C LYS A 26 25.41 13.09 43.97
N PRO A 27 26.45 12.24 43.98
CA PRO A 27 27.71 12.48 44.69
C PRO A 27 28.73 13.20 43.77
N ASP A 28 29.64 14.01 44.33
CA ASP A 28 30.63 14.74 43.55
C ASP A 28 31.72 13.82 42.97
N VAL A 29 31.71 13.69 41.65
CA VAL A 29 32.82 13.12 40.87
C VAL A 29 33.38 14.21 39.98
N ILE A 30 34.67 14.51 40.13
CA ILE A 30 35.39 15.42 39.25
C ILE A 30 35.63 14.69 37.92
N THR A 31 34.74 14.91 36.95
CA THR A 31 34.97 14.44 35.57
C THR A 31 36.01 15.34 34.89
N PRO A 32 37.12 14.79 34.35
CA PRO A 32 37.93 15.52 33.40
C PRO A 32 37.13 15.77 32.11
N PRO A 33 37.49 16.80 31.30
CA PRO A 33 36.75 17.11 30.08
C PRO A 33 36.78 15.93 29.10
N ILE A 34 35.59 15.53 28.62
CA ILE A 34 35.47 14.61 27.50
C ILE A 34 35.89 15.38 26.24
N THR A 35 37.10 15.11 25.74
CA THR A 35 37.48 15.49 24.39
C THR A 35 36.75 14.58 23.41
N ASP A 36 35.87 15.16 22.60
CA ASP A 36 35.21 14.47 21.49
C ASP A 36 36.25 14.01 20.46
N THR A 37 36.66 12.74 20.54
CA THR A 37 37.62 12.14 19.60
C THR A 37 36.95 11.87 18.27
N LYS A 38 36.98 12.88 17.39
CA LYS A 38 36.62 12.81 15.97
C LYS A 38 37.31 11.59 15.32
N VAL A 39 36.52 10.70 14.73
CA VAL A 39 36.99 9.44 14.14
C VAL A 39 37.23 9.66 12.64
N SER A 40 38.45 9.41 12.18
CA SER A 40 38.81 9.62 10.76
C SER A 40 38.11 8.64 9.81
N VAL A 41 37.62 9.17 8.69
CA VAL A 41 37.15 8.40 7.52
C VAL A 41 38.35 7.72 6.86
N THR A 42 38.24 6.42 6.57
CA THR A 42 39.26 5.63 5.86
C THR A 42 38.87 5.32 4.41
N SER A 43 37.56 5.28 4.10
CA SER A 43 37.05 5.19 2.73
C SER A 43 35.61 5.69 2.64
N PHE A 44 35.22 6.14 1.45
CA PHE A 44 33.83 6.41 1.03
C PHE A 44 33.72 6.32 -0.50
N SER A 45 32.53 6.08 -1.03
CA SER A 45 32.13 6.22 -2.45
C SER A 45 31.48 7.59 -2.65
N LEU A 46 31.37 8.11 -3.88
CA LEU A 46 30.76 9.42 -4.16
C LEU A 46 29.76 9.31 -5.31
N GLU A 47 28.52 9.70 -5.07
CA GLU A 47 27.40 9.44 -5.97
C GLU A 47 26.49 10.65 -6.13
N SER A 48 25.77 10.74 -7.26
CA SER A 48 24.87 11.85 -7.56
C SER A 48 23.38 11.49 -7.58
N GLY A 49 23.02 10.20 -7.70
CA GLY A 49 21.61 9.83 -7.95
C GLY A 49 21.06 10.40 -9.28
N LEU A 50 21.92 10.66 -10.26
CA LEU A 50 21.56 11.04 -11.63
C LEU A 50 21.98 9.94 -12.60
N SER A 51 21.07 9.50 -13.47
CA SER A 51 21.42 8.68 -14.63
C SER A 51 22.59 9.28 -15.42
N ASN A 52 23.65 8.48 -15.61
CA ASN A 52 24.90 8.87 -16.27
C ASN A 52 25.59 10.13 -15.70
N ASN A 53 25.31 10.52 -14.45
CA ASN A 53 25.75 11.80 -13.86
C ASN A 53 25.35 13.04 -14.70
N ALA A 54 24.22 12.97 -15.41
CA ALA A 54 23.74 14.04 -16.28
C ALA A 54 22.59 14.85 -15.65
N MET A 55 22.58 16.16 -15.88
CA MET A 55 21.52 17.08 -15.48
C MET A 55 21.28 18.15 -16.55
N THR A 56 20.15 18.86 -16.54
CA THR A 56 19.87 19.96 -17.49
C THR A 56 20.16 21.33 -16.88
N VAL A 57 20.46 22.35 -17.70
CA VAL A 57 20.59 23.76 -17.23
C VAL A 57 19.38 24.15 -16.37
N GLY A 58 19.65 24.74 -15.19
CA GLY A 58 18.65 25.16 -14.21
C GLY A 58 18.29 24.09 -13.16
N GLN A 59 18.60 22.82 -13.40
CA GLN A 59 18.34 21.73 -12.45
C GLN A 59 19.20 21.87 -11.17
N VAL A 60 18.62 21.45 -10.04
CA VAL A 60 19.30 21.30 -8.75
C VAL A 60 19.32 19.82 -8.39
N ASN A 61 20.39 19.35 -7.76
CA ASN A 61 20.55 17.98 -7.29
C ASN A 61 21.57 17.93 -6.13
N SER A 62 21.91 16.75 -5.59
CA SER A 62 22.93 16.58 -4.54
C SER A 62 24.03 15.61 -4.99
N VAL A 63 25.25 15.80 -4.49
CA VAL A 63 26.34 14.81 -4.57
C VAL A 63 26.65 14.34 -3.15
N VAL A 64 26.59 13.04 -2.91
CA VAL A 64 26.54 12.45 -1.56
C VAL A 64 27.67 11.42 -1.37
N PRO A 65 28.41 11.45 -0.24
CA PRO A 65 29.37 10.42 0.12
C PRO A 65 28.62 9.19 0.66
N MET A 66 28.88 8.06 0.02
CA MET A 66 28.29 6.74 0.32
C MET A 66 29.34 5.83 0.97
N ASP A 67 28.92 4.72 1.58
CA ASP A 67 29.79 3.70 2.18
C ASP A 67 30.93 4.23 3.07
N VAL A 68 30.63 5.24 3.90
CA VAL A 68 31.61 5.89 4.77
C VAL A 68 32.07 4.91 5.85
N LEU A 69 33.36 4.57 5.83
CA LEU A 69 34.00 3.65 6.79
C LEU A 69 35.07 4.35 7.65
N PRO A 70 35.28 3.90 8.90
CA PRO A 70 34.41 2.99 9.66
C PRO A 70 33.02 3.61 9.91
N SER A 71 32.02 2.80 10.24
CA SER A 71 30.63 3.27 10.38
C SER A 71 30.41 4.31 11.50
N ASN A 72 31.37 4.46 12.41
CA ASN A 72 31.41 5.48 13.45
C ASN A 72 32.33 6.68 13.12
N ALA A 73 32.73 6.85 11.86
CA ALA A 73 33.55 7.99 11.41
C ALA A 73 32.79 9.32 11.49
N THR A 74 33.52 10.42 11.66
CA THR A 74 32.96 11.77 11.60
C THR A 74 32.70 12.17 10.15
N LYS A 75 31.42 12.27 9.80
CA LYS A 75 30.90 12.59 8.46
C LYS A 75 30.87 14.10 8.18
N GLU A 76 32.02 14.75 8.25
CA GLU A 76 32.18 16.17 7.88
C GLU A 76 32.99 16.26 6.57
N PHE A 77 32.44 16.95 5.57
CA PHE A 77 32.95 16.98 4.20
C PHE A 77 33.01 18.40 3.63
N GLU A 78 33.98 18.65 2.75
CA GLU A 78 34.15 19.88 1.99
C GLU A 78 33.99 19.59 0.49
N TYR A 79 33.20 20.41 -0.22
CA TYR A 79 32.91 20.25 -1.65
C TYR A 79 33.43 21.42 -2.49
N SER A 80 33.92 21.12 -3.68
CA SER A 80 34.32 22.13 -4.68
C SER A 80 34.00 21.68 -6.11
N SER A 81 33.91 22.63 -7.04
CA SER A 81 33.65 22.39 -8.46
C SER A 81 34.80 22.90 -9.31
N SER A 82 35.23 22.10 -10.28
CA SER A 82 36.26 22.50 -11.26
C SER A 82 35.79 23.59 -12.23
N ALA A 83 34.48 23.80 -12.35
CA ALA A 83 33.88 24.80 -13.24
C ALA A 83 32.57 25.36 -12.65
N PRO A 84 32.64 26.32 -11.70
CA PRO A 84 31.47 26.91 -11.04
C PRO A 84 30.45 27.58 -12.00
N ASP A 85 30.90 28.04 -13.17
CA ASP A 85 30.06 28.63 -14.22
C ASP A 85 29.22 27.58 -14.99
N ILE A 86 29.56 26.29 -14.85
CA ILE A 86 28.86 25.14 -15.44
C ILE A 86 28.02 24.45 -14.36
N VAL A 87 28.64 24.06 -13.24
CA VAL A 87 27.96 23.56 -12.03
C VAL A 87 28.54 24.24 -10.80
N VAL A 88 27.72 24.98 -10.07
CA VAL A 88 28.07 25.45 -8.72
C VAL A 88 27.71 24.37 -7.69
N VAL A 89 28.54 24.20 -6.66
CA VAL A 89 28.31 23.28 -5.54
C VAL A 89 28.32 24.03 -4.22
N ASN A 90 27.43 23.66 -3.30
CA ASN A 90 27.46 24.09 -1.91
C ASN A 90 28.60 23.36 -1.19
N SER A 91 29.54 24.12 -0.63
CA SER A 91 30.78 23.60 -0.06
C SER A 91 30.62 22.72 1.19
N VAL A 92 29.42 22.66 1.79
CA VAL A 92 29.15 21.94 3.04
C VAL A 92 28.23 20.73 2.83
N ASN A 93 27.17 20.88 2.03
CA ASN A 93 26.13 19.83 1.90
C ASN A 93 26.09 19.13 0.53
N GLY A 94 27.01 19.45 -0.39
CA GLY A 94 27.11 18.78 -1.69
C GLY A 94 25.98 19.08 -2.68
N GLN A 95 25.06 20.00 -2.37
CA GLN A 95 24.02 20.43 -3.32
C GLN A 95 24.66 21.09 -4.55
N ILE A 96 24.31 20.61 -5.75
CA ILE A 96 24.78 21.11 -7.04
C ILE A 96 23.66 21.83 -7.81
N THR A 97 24.01 22.87 -8.57
CA THR A 97 23.09 23.58 -9.47
C THR A 97 23.72 23.80 -10.83
N ALA A 98 23.05 23.33 -11.89
CA ALA A 98 23.48 23.51 -13.27
C ALA A 98 23.25 24.96 -13.74
N LYS A 99 24.32 25.61 -14.20
CA LYS A 99 24.32 27.01 -14.66
C LYS A 99 24.39 27.13 -16.18
N SER A 100 25.21 26.32 -16.83
CA SER A 100 25.39 26.34 -18.28
C SER A 100 25.80 24.95 -18.81
N LYS A 101 25.56 24.70 -20.10
CA LYS A 101 25.90 23.44 -20.77
C LYS A 101 27.42 23.20 -20.77
N GLY A 102 27.86 22.00 -20.37
CA GLY A 102 29.26 21.63 -20.31
C GLY A 102 29.52 20.47 -19.35
N GLU A 103 30.77 20.30 -18.90
CA GLU A 103 31.15 19.32 -17.88
C GLU A 103 31.83 20.01 -16.70
N ALA A 104 31.60 19.51 -15.48
CA ALA A 104 32.30 19.95 -14.28
C ALA A 104 32.64 18.73 -13.40
N THR A 105 33.85 18.69 -12.83
CA THR A 105 34.20 17.71 -11.79
C THR A 105 33.86 18.30 -10.43
N ILE A 106 33.06 17.59 -9.65
CA ILE A 106 32.78 17.89 -8.24
C ILE A 106 33.73 17.06 -7.39
N THR A 107 34.51 17.72 -6.56
CA THR A 107 35.46 17.11 -5.62
C THR A 107 34.88 17.18 -4.22
N CYS A 108 34.81 16.05 -3.53
CA CYS A 108 34.40 15.92 -2.14
C CYS A 108 35.60 15.41 -1.30
N LYS A 109 35.90 16.12 -0.21
CA LYS A 109 36.99 15.79 0.71
C LYS A 109 36.46 15.56 2.12
N ALA A 110 36.81 14.43 2.73
CA ALA A 110 36.57 14.19 4.14
C ALA A 110 37.50 15.07 5.00
N ILE A 111 36.94 15.88 5.89
CA ILE A 111 37.69 16.79 6.77
C ILE A 111 38.56 16.01 7.76
N TYR A 112 38.07 14.86 8.23
CA TYR A 112 38.81 13.94 9.11
C TYR A 112 39.16 12.67 8.35
N GLY A 113 40.45 12.49 8.02
CA GLY A 113 40.97 11.31 7.31
C GLY A 113 41.70 11.61 6.00
N ASP A 114 41.59 12.84 5.48
CA ASP A 114 42.29 13.33 4.26
C ASP A 114 41.99 12.52 2.97
N ILE A 115 40.87 11.78 2.96
CA ILE A 115 40.38 11.06 1.78
C ILE A 115 39.62 12.04 0.87
N THR A 116 39.90 11.99 -0.43
CA THR A 116 39.21 12.79 -1.46
C THR A 116 38.60 11.87 -2.53
N LYS A 117 37.41 12.21 -3.02
CA LYS A 117 36.73 11.58 -4.15
C LYS A 117 36.25 12.65 -5.14
N GLU A 118 36.11 12.24 -6.39
CA GLU A 118 35.69 13.11 -7.50
C GLU A 118 34.59 12.44 -8.32
N ILE A 119 33.64 13.23 -8.80
CA ILE A 119 32.60 12.78 -9.73
C ILE A 119 32.44 13.82 -10.85
N LYS A 120 32.39 13.36 -12.10
CA LYS A 120 32.11 14.25 -13.25
C LYS A 120 30.61 14.38 -13.43
N ILE A 121 30.12 15.61 -13.51
CA ILE A 121 28.74 15.97 -13.84
C ILE A 121 28.71 16.55 -15.26
N THR A 122 27.75 16.09 -16.07
CA THR A 122 27.49 16.62 -17.42
C THR A 122 26.21 17.44 -17.42
N VAL A 123 26.27 18.67 -17.92
CA VAL A 123 25.12 19.57 -18.03
C VAL A 123 24.65 19.64 -19.49
N ASN A 124 23.44 19.17 -19.73
CA ASN A 124 22.71 19.26 -21.01
C ASN A 124 21.98 20.61 -21.14
N ASP A 125 21.44 20.89 -22.34
CA ASP A 125 20.54 22.03 -22.56
C ASP A 125 19.31 21.98 -21.62
N ALA A 126 18.58 23.10 -21.50
CA ALA A 126 17.40 23.18 -20.64
C ALA A 126 16.33 22.14 -21.04
N ALA A 127 15.71 21.52 -20.04
CA ALA A 127 14.73 20.45 -20.24
C ALA A 127 13.52 20.90 -21.07
N THR A 128 13.02 20.00 -21.92
CA THR A 128 11.82 20.24 -22.77
C THR A 128 10.56 19.72 -22.09
N GLN A 129 9.40 20.34 -22.29
CA GLN A 129 8.18 19.84 -21.64
C GLN A 129 7.73 18.50 -22.23
N ALA A 130 7.41 17.53 -21.36
CA ALA A 130 6.91 16.23 -21.77
C ALA A 130 5.57 16.35 -22.51
N SER A 131 5.49 15.77 -23.70
CA SER A 131 4.28 15.67 -24.53
C SER A 131 4.39 14.47 -25.48
N GLY A 132 3.25 13.88 -25.86
CA GLY A 132 3.18 12.60 -26.59
C GLY A 132 2.82 11.41 -25.68
N GLY A 133 3.01 10.19 -26.18
CA GLY A 133 2.80 8.96 -25.40
C GLY A 133 4.08 8.49 -24.72
N TYR A 134 3.99 8.05 -23.47
CA TYR A 134 5.12 7.52 -22.69
C TYR A 134 4.70 6.29 -21.90
N ASN A 135 5.55 5.27 -21.86
CA ASN A 135 5.38 4.11 -21.01
C ASN A 135 6.74 3.65 -20.45
N PHE A 136 6.90 3.72 -19.13
CA PHE A 136 8.11 3.31 -18.41
C PHE A 136 7.87 2.04 -17.55
N GLN A 137 6.76 1.33 -17.74
CA GLN A 137 6.46 0.08 -17.02
C GLN A 137 7.51 -1.02 -17.25
N ALA A 138 8.15 -1.04 -18.42
CA ALA A 138 9.17 -2.03 -18.77
C ALA A 138 10.57 -1.72 -18.24
N LEU A 139 10.79 -0.56 -17.60
CA LEU A 139 12.07 -0.22 -16.99
C LEU A 139 12.44 -1.21 -15.87
N SER A 140 13.73 -1.39 -15.65
CA SER A 140 14.28 -2.18 -14.55
C SER A 140 13.91 -1.60 -13.18
N TYR A 141 14.10 -2.38 -12.11
CA TYR A 141 13.87 -1.90 -10.74
C TYR A 141 14.74 -0.68 -10.39
N GLU A 142 15.99 -0.65 -10.85
CA GLU A 142 16.91 0.49 -10.62
C GLU A 142 16.45 1.77 -11.34
N GLU A 143 16.09 1.66 -12.62
CA GLU A 143 15.58 2.80 -13.40
C GLU A 143 14.24 3.33 -12.84
N LYS A 144 13.40 2.44 -12.28
CA LYS A 144 12.20 2.84 -11.53
C LYS A 144 12.53 3.49 -10.19
N ALA A 145 13.58 3.06 -9.49
CA ALA A 145 14.04 3.69 -8.26
C ALA A 145 14.47 5.15 -8.50
N GLU A 146 15.06 5.47 -9.66
CA GLU A 146 15.31 6.87 -10.06
C GLU A 146 14.00 7.66 -10.15
N ILE A 147 12.98 7.11 -10.81
CA ILE A 147 11.66 7.76 -10.95
C ILE A 147 10.99 7.97 -9.58
N ILE A 148 11.01 6.95 -8.70
CA ILE A 148 10.50 7.07 -7.31
C ILE A 148 11.24 8.20 -6.60
N GLY A 149 12.58 8.26 -6.73
CA GLY A 149 13.41 9.32 -6.16
C GLY A 149 13.06 10.72 -6.65
N LYS A 150 12.82 10.91 -7.95
CA LYS A 150 12.38 12.22 -8.49
C LYS A 150 10.99 12.63 -7.97
N LEU A 151 10.06 11.68 -7.92
CA LEU A 151 8.69 11.91 -7.42
C LEU A 151 8.69 12.22 -5.91
N GLU A 152 9.42 11.44 -5.10
CA GLU A 152 9.60 11.67 -3.67
C GLU A 152 10.23 13.05 -3.40
N GLY A 153 11.35 13.36 -4.05
CA GLY A 153 12.07 14.63 -3.85
C GLY A 153 11.18 15.84 -4.13
N TRP A 154 10.46 15.83 -5.25
CA TRP A 154 9.49 16.88 -5.59
C TRP A 154 8.32 16.95 -4.58
N ALA A 155 7.82 15.80 -4.10
CA ALA A 155 6.77 15.77 -3.09
C ALA A 155 7.25 16.32 -1.74
N MET A 156 8.50 16.06 -1.33
CA MET A 156 9.11 16.63 -0.13
C MET A 156 9.28 18.15 -0.26
N ASP A 157 9.78 18.64 -1.40
CA ASP A 157 9.97 20.08 -1.68
C ASP A 157 8.65 20.86 -1.79
N ASN A 158 7.51 20.16 -1.89
CA ASN A 158 6.16 20.72 -1.86
C ASN A 158 5.33 20.28 -0.64
N SER A 159 5.99 19.68 0.36
CA SER A 159 5.42 19.24 1.64
C SER A 159 4.27 18.21 1.54
N LEU A 160 4.14 17.53 0.40
CA LEU A 160 3.11 16.51 0.16
C LEU A 160 3.42 15.18 0.85
N THR A 161 4.68 14.92 1.22
CA THR A 161 5.04 13.78 2.08
C THR A 161 4.56 13.95 3.53
N GLY A 162 4.21 15.17 3.95
CA GLY A 162 3.97 15.53 5.34
C GLY A 162 5.26 15.66 6.17
N ILE A 163 5.12 15.91 7.46
CA ILE A 163 6.22 16.00 8.43
C ILE A 163 6.28 14.69 9.20
N THR A 164 7.16 13.78 8.79
CA THR A 164 7.49 12.55 9.52
C THR A 164 7.81 12.84 10.99
N LEU A 165 7.42 11.91 11.88
CA LEU A 165 7.76 11.93 13.29
C LEU A 165 8.56 10.67 13.70
N PHE A 166 8.08 9.48 13.33
CA PHE A 166 8.67 8.18 13.66
C PHE A 166 8.13 7.05 12.78
N GLN A 167 8.85 5.93 12.71
CA GLN A 167 8.34 4.66 12.17
C GLN A 167 7.69 3.82 13.27
N ASN A 168 6.64 3.04 12.94
CA ASN A 168 5.84 2.26 13.89
C ASN A 168 6.48 0.96 14.43
N GLY A 169 7.75 0.67 14.09
CA GLY A 169 8.50 -0.44 14.67
C GLY A 169 9.13 -0.09 16.03
N GLY A 170 9.58 -1.10 16.77
CA GLY A 170 10.31 -0.90 18.03
C GLY A 170 10.41 -2.12 18.96
N TYR A 171 10.37 -1.92 20.28
CA TYR A 171 10.86 -2.92 21.24
C TYR A 171 9.82 -3.94 21.68
N VAL A 172 10.09 -5.19 21.33
CA VAL A 172 9.38 -6.37 21.82
C VAL A 172 10.28 -7.16 22.78
N LEU A 173 9.70 -7.66 23.87
CA LEU A 173 10.32 -8.66 24.73
C LEU A 173 9.86 -10.05 24.26
N TYR A 174 10.80 -10.99 24.07
CA TYR A 174 10.48 -12.40 23.91
C TYR A 174 10.79 -13.20 25.17
N ASN A 175 9.92 -14.17 25.48
CA ASN A 175 10.12 -15.06 26.61
C ASN A 175 11.35 -15.94 26.30
N PRO A 176 12.30 -16.16 27.24
CA PRO A 176 13.50 -16.97 26.98
C PRO A 176 13.24 -18.37 26.44
N ARG A 177 12.02 -18.91 26.57
CA ARG A 177 11.65 -20.19 25.96
C ARG A 177 11.45 -20.12 24.45
N VAL A 178 11.15 -18.94 23.90
CA VAL A 178 11.08 -18.66 22.46
C VAL A 178 12.49 -18.45 21.93
N LYS A 179 12.90 -19.31 21.02
CA LYS A 179 14.08 -19.07 20.19
C LYS A 179 13.62 -18.58 18.83
N THR A 180 14.06 -17.39 18.44
CA THR A 180 13.74 -16.77 17.16
C THR A 180 14.31 -17.55 15.98
N GLY A 181 13.75 -17.33 14.80
CA GLY A 181 14.25 -17.87 13.53
C GLY A 181 15.50 -17.13 13.03
N ALA A 182 15.51 -15.81 13.17
CA ALA A 182 16.62 -14.91 12.80
C ALA A 182 17.15 -14.11 14.01
N ASP A 183 18.38 -13.60 13.90
CA ASP A 183 19.01 -12.74 14.90
C ASP A 183 18.62 -11.25 14.72
N LYS A 184 18.22 -10.87 13.51
CA LYS A 184 17.73 -9.54 13.14
C LYS A 184 16.31 -9.61 12.60
N TYR A 185 15.55 -8.52 12.75
CA TYR A 185 14.23 -8.41 12.15
C TYR A 185 14.37 -8.30 10.62
N ILE A 186 13.67 -9.17 9.90
CA ILE A 186 13.62 -9.15 8.44
C ILE A 186 12.34 -8.40 8.02
N PRO A 187 12.41 -7.30 7.25
CA PRO A 187 11.20 -6.61 6.77
C PRO A 187 10.26 -7.59 6.04
N GLY A 188 8.95 -7.49 6.29
CA GLY A 188 7.94 -8.39 5.70
C GLY A 188 7.95 -9.86 6.18
N TYR A 189 8.92 -10.29 6.99
CA TYR A 189 9.02 -11.66 7.53
C TYR A 189 9.12 -11.72 9.07
N GLY A 190 9.59 -10.64 9.69
CA GLY A 190 9.89 -10.54 11.11
C GLY A 190 11.03 -11.47 11.54
N TYR A 191 10.98 -11.92 12.80
CA TYR A 191 11.97 -12.82 13.40
C TYR A 191 11.78 -14.31 13.06
N GLY A 192 10.73 -14.68 12.30
CA GLY A 192 10.45 -16.08 11.93
C GLY A 192 10.03 -16.98 13.11
N ASN A 193 9.43 -16.43 14.18
CA ASN A 193 9.18 -17.16 15.43
C ASN A 193 8.31 -18.42 15.25
N LEU A 194 7.23 -18.33 14.46
CA LEU A 194 6.33 -19.46 14.20
C LEU A 194 6.81 -20.36 13.05
N THR A 195 7.62 -19.83 12.12
CA THR A 195 8.06 -20.50 10.89
C THR A 195 9.37 -21.24 11.06
N ASP A 196 10.34 -20.68 11.77
CA ASP A 196 11.73 -21.17 11.86
C ASP A 196 12.23 -21.31 13.32
N GLY A 197 11.54 -20.63 14.24
CA GLY A 197 11.78 -20.68 15.68
C GLY A 197 11.32 -21.98 16.37
N GLU A 198 11.53 -22.04 17.67
CA GLU A 198 11.19 -23.20 18.52
C GLU A 198 10.83 -22.78 19.95
N ILE A 199 9.95 -23.57 20.58
CA ILE A 199 9.62 -23.48 22.01
C ILE A 199 10.48 -24.49 22.77
N THR A 200 11.27 -24.02 23.73
CA THR A 200 12.31 -24.81 24.40
C THR A 200 11.92 -25.31 25.80
N SER A 201 10.89 -24.75 26.42
CA SER A 201 10.34 -25.19 27.71
C SER A 201 8.81 -25.00 27.78
N ALA A 202 8.16 -25.70 28.72
CA ALA A 202 6.74 -25.52 28.99
C ALA A 202 6.44 -24.16 29.66
N ALA A 203 5.24 -23.61 29.39
CA ALA A 203 4.71 -22.39 30.03
C ALA A 203 3.49 -22.67 30.91
N GLU A 204 3.09 -21.68 31.71
CA GLU A 204 1.84 -21.68 32.46
C GLU A 204 0.66 -21.23 31.59
N LEU A 205 -0.53 -21.77 31.82
CA LEU A 205 -1.73 -21.48 31.02
C LEU A 205 -2.61 -20.41 31.69
N ALA A 206 -2.89 -19.34 30.95
CA ALA A 206 -3.60 -18.13 31.41
C ALA A 206 -5.00 -18.38 31.98
N SER A 207 -5.67 -19.39 31.45
CA SER A 207 -7.10 -19.68 31.57
C SER A 207 -7.48 -20.61 32.72
N GLY A 208 -6.48 -21.27 33.34
CA GLY A 208 -6.70 -22.43 34.19
C GLY A 208 -7.04 -23.72 33.42
N SER A 209 -6.87 -23.77 32.09
CA SER A 209 -7.00 -25.02 31.33
C SER A 209 -5.89 -26.02 31.68
N GLU A 210 -6.26 -27.29 31.84
CA GLU A 210 -5.38 -28.37 32.33
C GLU A 210 -4.69 -29.16 31.20
N ASN A 211 -4.67 -28.66 29.96
CA ASN A 211 -4.09 -29.38 28.83
C ASN A 211 -2.55 -29.24 28.80
N ASP A 212 -1.84 -30.29 29.20
CA ASP A 212 -0.38 -30.32 29.23
C ASP A 212 0.31 -30.17 27.86
N GLU A 213 -0.36 -30.48 26.74
CA GLU A 213 0.22 -30.26 25.40
C GLU A 213 0.29 -28.77 25.06
N TRP A 214 -0.73 -28.00 25.43
CA TRP A 214 -0.81 -26.56 25.11
C TRP A 214 0.31 -25.76 25.78
N LYS A 215 0.84 -26.22 26.92
CA LYS A 215 2.02 -25.63 27.57
C LYS A 215 3.26 -25.58 26.66
N TRP A 216 3.31 -26.38 25.60
CA TRP A 216 4.40 -26.41 24.59
C TRP A 216 4.05 -25.69 23.27
N TYR A 217 2.89 -25.02 23.20
CA TYR A 217 2.49 -24.20 22.06
C TYR A 217 3.06 -22.78 22.21
N TYR A 218 3.08 -21.98 21.14
CA TYR A 218 3.41 -20.55 21.26
C TYR A 218 2.21 -19.80 21.88
N HIS A 219 2.43 -19.04 22.95
CA HIS A 219 1.38 -18.34 23.69
C HIS A 219 1.27 -16.87 23.24
N SER A 220 0.16 -16.52 22.58
CA SER A 220 -0.14 -15.15 22.16
C SER A 220 -1.31 -14.54 22.96
N LEU A 221 -1.48 -13.22 22.86
CA LEU A 221 -2.60 -12.50 23.44
C LEU A 221 -3.42 -11.81 22.35
N LEU A 222 -4.75 -11.90 22.45
CA LEU A 222 -5.68 -11.11 21.65
C LEU A 222 -6.35 -10.06 22.53
N SER A 223 -6.08 -8.78 22.26
CA SER A 223 -6.64 -7.63 22.98
C SER A 223 -8.09 -7.28 22.57
N THR A 224 -8.62 -7.99 21.57
CA THR A 224 -10.02 -7.92 21.12
C THR A 224 -10.61 -9.34 21.08
N LYS A 225 -11.93 -9.46 21.18
CA LYS A 225 -12.63 -10.75 21.13
C LYS A 225 -13.18 -10.99 19.71
N PRO A 226 -12.54 -11.82 18.88
CA PRO A 226 -13.06 -12.14 17.55
C PRO A 226 -14.36 -12.96 17.67
N SER A 227 -15.28 -12.75 16.73
CA SER A 227 -16.54 -13.50 16.63
C SER A 227 -16.49 -14.64 15.61
N ASN A 228 -15.50 -14.62 14.72
CA ASN A 228 -15.32 -15.55 13.60
C ASN A 228 -13.84 -15.55 13.15
N ILE A 229 -13.48 -16.52 12.31
CA ILE A 229 -12.18 -16.65 11.63
C ILE A 229 -12.29 -16.39 10.11
N ASN A 230 -13.42 -15.86 9.64
CA ASN A 230 -13.72 -15.70 8.22
C ASN A 230 -13.12 -14.42 7.64
N TYR A 231 -11.87 -14.49 7.19
CA TYR A 231 -11.20 -13.33 6.61
C TYR A 231 -11.77 -12.88 5.25
N LEU A 232 -12.49 -13.75 4.52
CA LEU A 232 -13.23 -13.36 3.32
C LEU A 232 -14.35 -12.35 3.65
N ASN A 233 -14.84 -12.35 4.91
CA ASN A 233 -15.87 -11.43 5.40
C ASN A 233 -15.37 -10.48 6.51
N SER A 234 -14.06 -10.23 6.59
CA SER A 234 -13.47 -9.34 7.60
C SER A 234 -12.33 -8.50 7.04
N GLN A 235 -12.31 -7.23 7.45
CA GLN A 235 -11.23 -6.29 7.17
C GLN A 235 -10.26 -6.15 8.36
N GLY A 236 -10.58 -6.73 9.53
CA GLY A 236 -9.76 -6.60 10.74
C GLY A 236 -8.53 -7.52 10.74
N SER A 237 -7.38 -6.97 11.19
CA SER A 237 -6.10 -7.68 11.29
C SER A 237 -6.19 -8.98 12.11
N VAL A 238 -6.82 -8.94 13.28
CA VAL A 238 -6.97 -10.13 14.16
C VAL A 238 -7.68 -11.30 13.45
N THR A 239 -8.66 -11.05 12.58
CA THR A 239 -9.27 -12.14 11.79
C THR A 239 -8.30 -12.65 10.72
N GLY A 240 -7.51 -11.76 10.11
CA GLY A 240 -6.46 -12.10 9.15
C GLY A 240 -5.37 -12.97 9.75
N ASP A 241 -4.84 -12.59 10.92
CA ASP A 241 -3.78 -13.33 11.63
C ASP A 241 -4.23 -14.77 11.95
N LEU A 242 -5.43 -14.90 12.52
CA LEU A 242 -6.00 -16.21 12.86
C LEU A 242 -6.27 -17.06 11.61
N TYR A 243 -6.80 -16.44 10.54
CA TYR A 243 -7.01 -17.13 9.27
C TYR A 243 -5.66 -17.53 8.63
N GLY A 244 -4.61 -16.74 8.78
CA GLY A 244 -3.25 -17.02 8.31
C GLY A 244 -2.65 -18.31 8.88
N TYR A 245 -3.04 -18.72 10.08
CA TYR A 245 -2.59 -19.99 10.66
C TYR A 245 -3.20 -21.23 9.99
N ILE A 246 -4.40 -21.12 9.42
CA ILE A 246 -5.17 -22.24 8.84
C ILE A 246 -5.25 -22.23 7.31
N SER A 247 -4.81 -21.16 6.67
CA SER A 247 -4.93 -20.93 5.21
C SER A 247 -3.60 -21.13 4.47
N ALA A 248 -3.69 -21.34 3.16
CA ALA A 248 -2.54 -21.48 2.26
C ALA A 248 -2.87 -20.89 0.89
N GLY A 249 -1.90 -20.18 0.30
CA GLY A 249 -1.96 -19.58 -1.04
C GLY A 249 -1.15 -20.37 -2.07
N LEU A 250 -1.16 -19.92 -3.33
CA LEU A 250 -0.41 -20.58 -4.41
C LEU A 250 1.11 -20.55 -4.18
N TRP A 251 1.66 -19.41 -3.80
CA TRP A 251 3.05 -19.29 -3.33
C TRP A 251 3.08 -18.75 -1.90
N SER A 252 4.23 -18.87 -1.26
CA SER A 252 4.49 -18.37 0.09
C SER A 252 5.96 -17.93 0.18
N THR A 253 6.39 -17.42 1.33
CA THR A 253 7.75 -16.97 1.57
C THR A 253 8.47 -17.85 2.60
N LYS A 254 9.77 -18.06 2.40
CA LYS A 254 10.67 -18.75 3.34
C LYS A 254 11.90 -17.90 3.59
N MET A 255 12.48 -18.01 4.79
CA MET A 255 13.68 -17.25 5.14
C MET A 255 14.84 -17.64 4.21
N ASN A 256 15.56 -16.66 3.68
CA ASN A 256 16.70 -16.93 2.80
C ASN A 256 17.86 -17.58 3.56
N LYS A 257 18.78 -18.23 2.84
CA LYS A 257 19.88 -19.00 3.44
C LYS A 257 20.78 -18.20 4.41
N THR A 258 20.88 -16.87 4.23
CA THR A 258 21.68 -15.98 5.08
C THR A 258 20.92 -15.43 6.29
N LYS A 259 19.61 -15.65 6.39
CA LYS A 259 18.71 -15.10 7.42
C LYS A 259 18.70 -13.56 7.47
N THR A 260 18.84 -12.94 6.31
CA THR A 260 18.84 -11.47 6.13
C THR A 260 17.69 -10.98 5.25
N GLY A 261 16.87 -11.91 4.74
CA GLY A 261 15.78 -11.66 3.82
C GLY A 261 14.90 -12.90 3.69
N TYR A 262 13.98 -12.90 2.74
CA TYR A 262 13.13 -14.03 2.40
C TYR A 262 13.10 -14.24 0.89
N GLU A 263 12.74 -15.45 0.48
CA GLU A 263 12.55 -15.85 -0.92
C GLU A 263 11.15 -16.45 -1.11
N TRP A 264 10.57 -16.26 -2.29
CA TRP A 264 9.29 -16.84 -2.68
C TRP A 264 9.47 -18.32 -3.06
N TYR A 265 8.49 -19.17 -2.75
CA TYR A 265 8.50 -20.60 -3.09
C TYR A 265 7.07 -21.16 -3.31
N PRO A 266 6.90 -22.26 -4.08
CA PRO A 266 5.60 -22.85 -4.40
C PRO A 266 4.95 -23.56 -3.21
N ASN A 267 3.80 -23.02 -2.76
CA ASN A 267 3.03 -23.59 -1.66
C ASN A 267 1.90 -24.49 -2.17
N LEU A 268 0.76 -23.97 -2.62
CA LEU A 268 -0.26 -24.76 -3.34
C LEU A 268 0.01 -24.87 -4.85
N ALA A 269 0.89 -24.03 -5.42
CA ALA A 269 1.44 -24.20 -6.76
C ALA A 269 2.50 -25.32 -6.80
N ILE A 270 2.83 -25.79 -8.00
CA ILE A 270 3.94 -26.74 -8.29
C ILE A 270 5.16 -26.03 -8.88
N SER A 271 4.98 -24.94 -9.65
CA SER A 271 6.06 -24.17 -10.26
C SER A 271 6.48 -22.97 -9.40
N GLU A 272 7.76 -22.61 -9.42
CA GLU A 272 8.30 -21.41 -8.75
C GLU A 272 7.61 -20.10 -9.19
N ASP A 273 7.17 -20.06 -10.44
CA ASP A 273 6.48 -18.93 -11.07
C ASP A 273 5.24 -19.38 -11.87
N PRO A 274 4.26 -18.49 -12.09
CA PRO A 274 3.23 -18.68 -13.10
C PRO A 274 3.85 -18.61 -14.51
N ILE A 275 3.39 -19.46 -15.44
CA ILE A 275 3.90 -19.51 -16.81
C ILE A 275 3.08 -18.53 -17.69
N PRO A 276 3.64 -17.42 -18.18
CA PRO A 276 2.91 -16.47 -19.00
C PRO A 276 2.62 -17.04 -20.39
N VAL A 277 1.35 -17.03 -20.80
CA VAL A 277 0.84 -17.63 -22.05
C VAL A 277 0.96 -16.67 -23.24
N ASN A 278 0.67 -15.39 -23.02
CA ASN A 278 0.67 -14.35 -24.05
C ASN A 278 1.72 -13.25 -23.76
N LYS A 279 2.93 -13.67 -23.38
CA LYS A 279 4.02 -12.75 -23.01
C LYS A 279 4.46 -11.87 -24.17
N ASN A 280 4.51 -10.56 -23.96
CA ASN A 280 5.09 -9.60 -24.91
C ASN A 280 6.63 -9.54 -24.82
N ALA A 281 7.25 -8.72 -25.68
CA ALA A 281 8.70 -8.50 -25.68
C ALA A 281 9.23 -7.97 -24.34
N SER A 282 8.43 -7.16 -23.64
CA SER A 282 8.75 -6.50 -22.37
C SER A 282 8.55 -7.39 -21.13
N GLY A 283 8.12 -8.64 -21.30
CA GLY A 283 7.93 -9.60 -20.20
C GLY A 283 6.55 -9.56 -19.51
N PHE A 284 5.61 -8.74 -19.98
CA PHE A 284 4.26 -8.64 -19.45
C PHE A 284 3.31 -9.62 -20.14
N ALA A 285 2.28 -10.09 -19.42
CA ALA A 285 1.21 -10.94 -19.94
C ALA A 285 -0.11 -10.67 -19.19
N THR A 286 -1.23 -11.04 -19.82
CA THR A 286 -2.55 -11.08 -19.14
C THR A 286 -3.00 -12.49 -18.81
N GLN A 287 -2.45 -13.52 -19.47
CA GLN A 287 -2.78 -14.93 -19.24
C GLN A 287 -1.60 -15.70 -18.66
N PHE A 288 -1.89 -16.49 -17.63
CA PHE A 288 -0.90 -17.23 -16.86
C PHE A 288 -1.38 -18.66 -16.57
N GLU A 289 -0.56 -19.65 -16.90
CA GLU A 289 -0.76 -21.04 -16.49
C GLU A 289 -0.10 -21.31 -15.14
N VAL A 290 -0.86 -21.89 -14.21
CA VAL A 290 -0.39 -22.28 -12.89
C VAL A 290 -0.71 -23.74 -12.66
N LYS A 291 0.33 -24.56 -12.53
CA LYS A 291 0.16 -25.96 -12.13
C LYS A 291 -0.03 -26.03 -10.61
N VAL A 292 -1.10 -26.67 -10.16
CA VAL A 292 -1.52 -26.70 -8.74
C VAL A 292 -1.45 -28.09 -8.12
N LYS A 293 -1.30 -28.12 -6.81
CA LYS A 293 -1.28 -29.32 -5.97
C LYS A 293 -2.70 -29.78 -5.67
N THR A 294 -2.94 -31.07 -5.84
CA THR A 294 -4.24 -31.74 -5.64
C THR A 294 -4.01 -33.04 -4.87
N GLY A 295 -5.07 -33.61 -4.29
CA GLY A 295 -4.98 -34.92 -3.64
C GLY A 295 -4.50 -36.03 -4.58
N LYS A 296 -4.69 -35.88 -5.90
CA LYS A 296 -4.25 -36.83 -6.93
C LYS A 296 -2.75 -36.74 -7.23
N ASN A 297 -2.18 -35.53 -7.33
CA ASN A 297 -0.79 -35.34 -7.77
C ASN A 297 0.22 -35.06 -6.62
N SER A 298 -0.26 -34.64 -5.45
CA SER A 298 0.59 -34.26 -4.30
C SER A 298 0.13 -34.84 -2.96
N GLY A 299 -0.96 -35.60 -2.93
CA GLY A 299 -1.58 -36.07 -1.68
C GLY A 299 -2.18 -34.96 -0.81
N LEU A 300 -2.43 -33.76 -1.37
CA LEU A 300 -3.02 -32.64 -0.62
C LEU A 300 -4.45 -32.97 -0.15
N VAL A 301 -4.69 -32.84 1.15
CA VAL A 301 -5.97 -33.12 1.80
C VAL A 301 -6.39 -31.99 2.75
N TYR A 302 -7.69 -31.74 2.83
CA TYR A 302 -8.28 -30.89 3.87
C TYR A 302 -8.14 -31.50 5.25
N ARG A 303 -7.89 -30.67 6.26
CA ARG A 303 -7.91 -31.08 7.67
C ARG A 303 -8.91 -30.27 8.48
N THR A 304 -9.54 -30.91 9.46
CA THR A 304 -10.41 -30.27 10.45
C THR A 304 -10.43 -31.08 11.75
N THR A 305 -10.64 -30.43 12.89
CA THR A 305 -10.82 -31.11 14.18
C THR A 305 -12.29 -31.35 14.51
N SER A 306 -13.22 -30.91 13.65
CA SER A 306 -14.66 -31.09 13.86
C SER A 306 -15.06 -32.56 13.96
N THR A 307 -15.74 -32.88 15.06
CA THR A 307 -16.38 -34.18 15.26
C THR A 307 -17.68 -34.33 14.46
N LYS A 308 -18.22 -33.24 13.90
CA LYS A 308 -19.44 -33.22 13.07
C LYS A 308 -19.14 -33.42 11.59
N LEU A 309 -18.10 -32.76 11.07
CA LEU A 309 -17.64 -32.97 9.70
C LEU A 309 -17.03 -34.37 9.54
N GLY A 310 -16.30 -34.86 10.54
CA GLY A 310 -15.79 -36.23 10.57
C GLY A 310 -14.74 -36.56 9.50
N LYS A 311 -14.24 -37.80 9.56
CA LYS A 311 -13.24 -38.33 8.62
C LYS A 311 -13.84 -38.56 7.24
N TYR A 312 -13.07 -38.26 6.21
CA TYR A 312 -13.43 -38.56 4.84
C TYR A 312 -13.47 -40.08 4.57
N ASP A 313 -14.58 -40.54 4.01
CA ASP A 313 -14.77 -41.89 3.51
C ASP A 313 -14.95 -41.83 1.98
N ALA A 314 -13.88 -42.22 1.27
CA ALA A 314 -13.85 -42.25 -0.19
C ALA A 314 -14.88 -43.20 -0.82
N SER A 315 -15.45 -44.17 -0.06
CA SER A 315 -16.48 -45.08 -0.57
C SER A 315 -17.88 -44.47 -0.59
N THR A 316 -18.14 -43.47 0.25
CA THR A 316 -19.42 -42.74 0.31
C THR A 316 -19.31 -41.29 -0.15
N GLY A 317 -18.10 -40.76 -0.31
CA GLY A 317 -17.84 -39.35 -0.62
C GLY A 317 -18.15 -38.40 0.53
N LYS A 318 -18.35 -38.92 1.75
CA LYS A 318 -18.77 -38.14 2.93
C LYS A 318 -17.61 -37.83 3.86
N GLY A 319 -17.77 -36.78 4.65
CA GLY A 319 -16.78 -36.29 5.60
C GLY A 319 -15.74 -35.37 4.98
N TYR A 320 -14.91 -34.73 5.81
CA TYR A 320 -13.99 -33.70 5.33
C TYR A 320 -12.57 -33.78 5.90
N ASP A 321 -12.34 -34.37 7.09
CA ASP A 321 -10.98 -34.59 7.60
C ASP A 321 -10.28 -35.68 6.78
N GLY A 322 -9.25 -35.30 6.02
CA GLY A 322 -8.57 -36.15 5.04
C GLY A 322 -9.21 -36.15 3.64
N ARG A 323 -10.17 -35.27 3.32
CA ARG A 323 -10.76 -35.19 1.97
C ARG A 323 -9.71 -34.67 0.97
N PRO A 324 -9.46 -35.38 -0.15
CA PRO A 324 -8.62 -34.90 -1.23
C PRO A 324 -9.07 -33.53 -1.76
N VAL A 325 -8.11 -32.63 -2.01
CA VAL A 325 -8.35 -31.38 -2.74
C VAL A 325 -8.46 -31.70 -4.23
N VAL A 326 -9.50 -31.19 -4.91
CA VAL A 326 -9.65 -31.30 -6.37
C VAL A 326 -9.50 -29.92 -7.03
N ILE A 327 -9.22 -29.88 -8.34
CA ILE A 327 -8.93 -28.62 -9.03
C ILE A 327 -10.13 -27.67 -9.05
N GLU A 328 -11.35 -28.21 -9.04
CA GLU A 328 -12.61 -27.48 -8.97
C GLU A 328 -12.78 -26.72 -7.64
N ASP A 329 -12.15 -27.18 -6.55
CA ASP A 329 -12.23 -26.51 -5.24
C ASP A 329 -11.53 -25.13 -5.28
N TYR A 330 -10.50 -24.95 -6.13
CA TYR A 330 -9.85 -23.65 -6.37
C TYR A 330 -10.81 -22.67 -7.09
N ILE A 331 -11.52 -23.14 -8.12
CA ILE A 331 -12.47 -22.32 -8.87
C ILE A 331 -13.69 -21.98 -7.98
N ASN A 332 -14.14 -22.92 -7.15
CA ASN A 332 -15.24 -22.67 -6.20
C ASN A 332 -14.89 -21.57 -5.19
N ALA A 333 -13.65 -21.49 -4.70
CA ALA A 333 -13.25 -20.41 -3.78
C ALA A 333 -13.46 -19.01 -4.39
N TYR A 334 -13.03 -18.80 -5.65
CA TYR A 334 -13.28 -17.55 -6.37
C TYR A 334 -14.77 -17.34 -6.69
N LYS A 335 -15.52 -18.37 -7.10
CA LYS A 335 -16.97 -18.27 -7.35
C LYS A 335 -17.73 -17.80 -6.11
N GLN A 336 -17.42 -18.37 -4.95
CA GLN A 336 -18.06 -18.02 -3.68
C GLN A 336 -17.67 -16.61 -3.22
N LEU A 337 -16.41 -16.20 -3.42
CA LEU A 337 -15.93 -14.88 -3.05
C LEU A 337 -16.51 -13.76 -3.95
N LEU A 338 -16.55 -13.98 -5.27
CA LEU A 338 -17.05 -13.01 -6.25
C LEU A 338 -18.59 -13.03 -6.40
N THR A 339 -19.31 -13.93 -5.75
CA THR A 339 -20.78 -13.93 -5.74
C THR A 339 -21.31 -12.84 -4.82
N LYS A 340 -21.90 -11.78 -5.38
CA LYS A 340 -22.41 -10.63 -4.61
C LYS A 340 -23.51 -11.00 -3.63
N LYS A 341 -24.33 -12.02 -3.93
CA LYS A 341 -25.32 -12.56 -2.97
C LYS A 341 -24.70 -13.07 -1.65
N ASN A 342 -23.45 -13.52 -1.67
CA ASN A 342 -22.75 -13.95 -0.45
C ASN A 342 -22.30 -12.75 0.41
N ASN A 343 -22.25 -11.54 -0.17
CA ASN A 343 -21.95 -10.28 0.51
C ASN A 343 -20.71 -10.35 1.43
N LEU A 344 -19.66 -11.01 0.93
CA LEU A 344 -18.37 -11.14 1.60
C LEU A 344 -17.59 -9.84 1.41
N SER A 345 -17.08 -9.23 2.49
CA SER A 345 -16.33 -7.96 2.43
C SER A 345 -15.23 -7.96 1.35
N ARG A 346 -14.45 -9.04 1.26
CA ARG A 346 -13.35 -9.20 0.29
C ARG A 346 -13.83 -9.48 -1.15
N GLY A 347 -15.10 -9.81 -1.34
CA GLY A 347 -15.69 -10.11 -2.65
C GLY A 347 -15.77 -8.89 -3.54
N ALA A 348 -16.31 -7.79 -3.00
CA ALA A 348 -16.27 -6.49 -3.67
C ALA A 348 -14.81 -6.03 -3.92
N GLU A 349 -13.90 -6.36 -2.99
CA GLU A 349 -12.52 -5.93 -3.06
C GLU A 349 -11.78 -6.47 -4.29
N MET A 350 -11.94 -7.77 -4.59
CA MET A 350 -11.28 -8.40 -5.74
C MET A 350 -11.82 -7.96 -7.12
N THR A 351 -12.75 -7.00 -7.16
CA THR A 351 -13.28 -6.41 -8.41
C THR A 351 -12.61 -5.11 -8.85
N SER A 352 -11.61 -4.61 -8.11
CA SER A 352 -10.93 -3.34 -8.40
C SER A 352 -10.01 -3.42 -9.62
N ILE A 353 -10.38 -2.74 -10.70
CA ILE A 353 -9.63 -2.74 -11.98
C ILE A 353 -8.22 -2.12 -11.91
N THR A 354 -7.87 -1.44 -10.80
CA THR A 354 -6.52 -0.91 -10.58
C THR A 354 -5.53 -1.96 -10.05
N SER A 355 -6.02 -3.10 -9.57
CA SER A 355 -5.20 -4.19 -9.02
C SER A 355 -4.66 -5.10 -10.12
N ASP A 356 -3.37 -5.43 -10.04
CA ASP A 356 -2.72 -6.41 -10.93
C ASP A 356 -3.31 -7.83 -10.78
N GLY A 357 -3.99 -8.12 -9.67
CA GLY A 357 -4.57 -9.43 -9.37
C GLY A 357 -6.02 -9.66 -9.79
N THR A 358 -6.71 -8.63 -10.28
CA THR A 358 -8.15 -8.75 -10.59
C THR A 358 -8.36 -9.62 -11.82
N LEU A 359 -9.23 -10.63 -11.71
CA LEU A 359 -9.55 -11.51 -12.84
C LEU A 359 -10.41 -10.77 -13.86
N ALA A 360 -10.19 -11.06 -15.15
CA ALA A 360 -11.10 -10.65 -16.21
C ALA A 360 -12.53 -11.12 -15.89
N GLY A 361 -13.54 -10.30 -16.22
CA GLY A 361 -14.96 -10.59 -15.95
C GLY A 361 -15.41 -10.50 -14.48
N ALA A 362 -14.51 -10.45 -13.49
CA ALA A 362 -14.87 -10.51 -12.06
C ALA A 362 -15.83 -9.39 -11.60
N ASN A 363 -15.59 -8.15 -12.04
CA ASN A 363 -16.44 -7.00 -11.70
C ASN A 363 -17.86 -7.14 -12.27
N ALA A 364 -17.98 -7.63 -13.51
CA ALA A 364 -19.26 -7.90 -14.14
C ALA A 364 -20.00 -9.05 -13.44
N TYR A 365 -19.30 -10.14 -13.09
CA TYR A 365 -19.87 -11.28 -12.36
C TYR A 365 -20.41 -10.87 -10.99
N TYR A 366 -19.61 -10.12 -10.22
CA TYR A 366 -20.05 -9.57 -8.94
C TYR A 366 -21.32 -8.75 -9.11
N ASN A 367 -21.35 -7.79 -10.04
CA ASN A 367 -22.52 -6.93 -10.22
C ASN A 367 -23.79 -7.66 -10.71
N LEU A 368 -23.66 -8.85 -11.30
CA LEU A 368 -24.76 -9.67 -11.84
C LEU A 368 -25.22 -10.82 -10.91
N SER A 369 -24.39 -11.28 -9.97
CA SER A 369 -24.62 -12.48 -9.14
C SER A 369 -25.45 -12.23 -7.86
N ASP A 370 -26.43 -11.34 -7.92
CA ASP A 370 -27.39 -11.09 -6.80
C ASP A 370 -28.35 -12.27 -6.54
N GLY A 371 -28.46 -13.21 -7.50
CA GLY A 371 -29.24 -14.44 -7.36
C GLY A 371 -28.58 -15.53 -6.53
N GLY A 372 -27.24 -15.51 -6.41
CA GLY A 372 -26.44 -16.63 -5.88
C GLY A 372 -25.28 -16.96 -6.80
N VAL A 373 -24.60 -18.08 -6.51
CA VAL A 373 -23.56 -18.63 -7.40
C VAL A 373 -24.24 -19.13 -8.67
N ASP A 374 -23.88 -18.51 -9.78
CA ASP A 374 -24.38 -18.84 -11.12
C ASP A 374 -23.20 -19.33 -11.97
N ASP A 375 -23.25 -20.60 -12.38
CA ASP A 375 -22.20 -21.24 -13.19
C ASP A 375 -22.33 -20.88 -14.68
N GLU A 376 -23.54 -20.68 -15.21
CA GLU A 376 -23.77 -20.29 -16.62
C GLU A 376 -23.33 -18.85 -16.88
N LEU A 377 -23.66 -17.94 -15.95
CA LEU A 377 -23.21 -16.55 -15.97
C LEU A 377 -21.67 -16.45 -15.87
N TRP A 378 -21.04 -17.31 -15.06
CA TRP A 378 -19.58 -17.33 -14.90
C TRP A 378 -18.87 -17.67 -16.21
N ASP A 379 -19.31 -18.76 -16.85
CA ASP A 379 -18.72 -19.21 -18.10
C ASP A 379 -19.02 -18.23 -19.25
N LYS A 380 -20.23 -17.67 -19.29
CA LYS A 380 -20.64 -16.66 -20.28
C LYS A 380 -19.87 -15.33 -20.16
N LEU A 381 -19.46 -14.96 -18.95
CA LEU A 381 -18.63 -13.79 -18.68
C LEU A 381 -17.13 -14.05 -18.89
N GLY A 382 -16.73 -15.30 -19.13
CA GLY A 382 -15.33 -15.68 -19.26
C GLY A 382 -14.50 -15.31 -18.03
N VAL A 383 -15.07 -15.44 -16.82
CA VAL A 383 -14.38 -15.03 -15.59
C VAL A 383 -13.03 -15.72 -15.50
N GLY A 384 -11.98 -14.94 -15.27
CA GLY A 384 -10.59 -15.27 -15.59
C GLY A 384 -9.88 -16.33 -14.74
N ILE A 385 -10.54 -17.44 -14.42
CA ILE A 385 -9.93 -18.65 -13.87
C ILE A 385 -10.69 -19.89 -14.38
N LYS A 386 -9.95 -20.81 -15.03
CA LYS A 386 -10.49 -22.08 -15.55
C LYS A 386 -9.46 -23.19 -15.51
N VAL A 387 -9.89 -24.45 -15.61
CA VAL A 387 -8.99 -25.58 -15.85
C VAL A 387 -8.46 -25.51 -17.28
N LYS A 388 -7.17 -25.79 -17.49
CA LYS A 388 -6.57 -25.94 -18.82
C LYS A 388 -7.08 -27.22 -19.47
N GLU A 389 -7.60 -27.10 -20.69
CA GLU A 389 -8.11 -28.23 -21.48
C GLU A 389 -7.08 -29.36 -21.59
N GLY A 390 -7.53 -30.61 -21.37
CA GLY A 390 -6.66 -31.79 -21.39
C GLY A 390 -5.80 -32.00 -20.13
N THR A 391 -5.97 -31.19 -19.09
CA THR A 391 -5.27 -31.34 -17.79
C THR A 391 -6.27 -31.50 -16.65
N ASP A 392 -5.80 -32.02 -15.52
CA ASP A 392 -6.54 -32.14 -14.25
C ASP A 392 -5.86 -31.42 -13.07
N ASP A 393 -4.75 -30.71 -13.35
CA ASP A 393 -3.93 -30.04 -12.35
C ASP A 393 -3.35 -28.68 -12.79
N THR A 394 -3.80 -28.12 -13.91
CA THR A 394 -3.34 -26.81 -14.39
C THR A 394 -4.51 -25.83 -14.52
N LEU A 395 -4.40 -24.69 -13.84
CA LEU A 395 -5.31 -23.55 -13.96
C LEU A 395 -4.76 -22.55 -15.00
N VAL A 396 -5.66 -21.94 -15.77
CA VAL A 396 -5.38 -20.75 -16.59
C VAL A 396 -6.04 -19.57 -15.91
N PHE A 397 -5.24 -18.60 -15.48
CA PHE A 397 -5.67 -17.30 -14.99
C PHE A 397 -5.65 -16.30 -16.14
N THR A 398 -6.71 -15.49 -16.27
CA THR A 398 -6.77 -14.33 -17.15
C THR A 398 -6.99 -13.09 -16.29
N LEU A 399 -5.96 -12.26 -16.17
CA LEU A 399 -5.99 -11.02 -15.39
C LEU A 399 -6.61 -9.89 -16.24
N ALA A 400 -7.30 -8.97 -15.57
CA ALA A 400 -7.96 -7.81 -16.18
C ALA A 400 -6.98 -6.71 -16.59
N LYS A 401 -5.69 -6.85 -16.25
CA LYS A 401 -4.59 -5.94 -16.57
C LYS A 401 -3.35 -6.78 -16.88
N SER A 402 -2.53 -6.31 -17.82
CA SER A 402 -1.25 -6.95 -18.15
C SER A 402 -0.21 -6.63 -17.08
N THR A 403 0.54 -7.63 -16.64
CA THR A 403 1.52 -7.49 -15.56
C THR A 403 2.72 -8.43 -15.74
N THR A 404 3.78 -8.24 -14.97
CA THR A 404 4.97 -9.10 -15.02
C THR A 404 4.69 -10.45 -14.33
N THR A 405 5.54 -11.44 -14.60
CA THR A 405 5.46 -12.76 -13.93
C THR A 405 5.51 -12.63 -12.40
N PHE A 406 6.36 -11.75 -11.86
CA PHE A 406 6.43 -11.49 -10.42
C PHE A 406 5.14 -10.91 -9.86
N TYR A 407 4.59 -9.84 -10.47
CA TYR A 407 3.37 -9.22 -9.94
C TYR A 407 2.13 -10.10 -10.11
N ALA A 408 2.08 -10.96 -11.13
CA ALA A 408 1.10 -12.05 -11.23
C ALA A 408 1.26 -13.06 -10.08
N LYS A 409 2.49 -13.53 -9.80
CA LYS A 409 2.79 -14.42 -8.67
C LYS A 409 2.34 -13.80 -7.34
N TYR A 410 2.79 -12.58 -7.04
CA TYR A 410 2.44 -11.83 -5.83
C TYR A 410 0.92 -11.71 -5.66
N SER A 411 0.23 -11.23 -6.69
CA SER A 411 -1.22 -10.98 -6.61
C SER A 411 -2.06 -12.26 -6.47
N LEU A 412 -1.65 -13.35 -7.12
CA LEU A 412 -2.32 -14.65 -7.05
C LEU A 412 -1.92 -15.48 -5.81
N SER A 413 -0.98 -15.01 -4.99
CA SER A 413 -0.54 -15.71 -3.77
C SER A 413 -1.44 -15.51 -2.56
N SER A 414 -2.50 -14.71 -2.66
CA SER A 414 -3.37 -14.39 -1.52
C SER A 414 -4.03 -15.63 -0.90
N ASN A 415 -3.91 -15.76 0.42
CA ASN A 415 -4.57 -16.83 1.19
C ASN A 415 -6.11 -16.73 1.18
N LEU A 416 -6.70 -15.59 0.78
CA LEU A 416 -8.16 -15.37 0.73
C LEU A 416 -8.91 -16.33 -0.20
N VAL A 417 -8.21 -16.92 -1.17
CA VAL A 417 -8.74 -17.82 -2.18
C VAL A 417 -8.16 -19.23 -2.07
N MET A 418 -7.77 -19.64 -0.85
CA MET A 418 -7.50 -21.03 -0.52
C MET A 418 -8.65 -21.91 -1.06
N PRO A 419 -8.38 -23.02 -1.78
CA PRO A 419 -9.44 -23.86 -2.34
C PRO A 419 -10.33 -24.41 -1.24
N PHE A 420 -11.65 -24.48 -1.46
CA PHE A 420 -12.55 -25.21 -0.58
C PHE A 420 -13.77 -25.77 -1.32
N PRO A 421 -14.39 -26.85 -0.83
CA PRO A 421 -15.38 -27.59 -1.60
C PRO A 421 -16.78 -26.96 -1.68
N LYS A 422 -17.49 -27.16 -2.80
CA LYS A 422 -18.87 -26.66 -3.01
C LYS A 422 -19.89 -27.39 -2.11
N ASP A 423 -19.72 -28.68 -1.92
CA ASP A 423 -20.46 -29.53 -0.97
C ASP A 423 -20.24 -29.08 0.49
N PHE A 424 -19.00 -28.73 0.87
CA PHE A 424 -18.71 -28.19 2.20
C PHE A 424 -19.50 -26.91 2.51
N VAL A 425 -19.52 -25.95 1.57
CA VAL A 425 -20.28 -24.70 1.72
C VAL A 425 -21.78 -24.97 1.92
N ASN A 426 -22.32 -25.98 1.23
CA ASN A 426 -23.72 -26.36 1.39
C ASN A 426 -23.99 -27.00 2.77
N GLU A 427 -23.11 -27.90 3.23
CA GLU A 427 -23.24 -28.60 4.51
C GLU A 427 -23.28 -27.64 5.71
N ILE A 428 -22.43 -26.61 5.72
CA ILE A 428 -22.39 -25.60 6.79
C ILE A 428 -23.56 -24.58 6.72
N GLY A 429 -24.34 -24.60 5.64
CA GLY A 429 -25.49 -23.71 5.41
C GLY A 429 -25.18 -22.41 4.66
N GLY A 430 -24.06 -22.35 3.93
CA GLY A 430 -23.65 -21.22 3.08
C GLY A 430 -22.50 -20.37 3.65
N MET A 431 -21.94 -19.50 2.82
CA MET A 431 -20.74 -18.70 3.13
C MET A 431 -20.87 -17.79 4.36
N THR A 432 -22.09 -17.40 4.74
CA THR A 432 -22.37 -16.66 5.99
C THR A 432 -21.88 -17.39 7.24
N TYR A 433 -21.82 -18.73 7.19
CA TYR A 433 -21.43 -19.57 8.32
C TYR A 433 -19.99 -20.09 8.23
N TYR A 434 -19.32 -19.94 7.08
CA TYR A 434 -17.88 -20.25 6.96
C TYR A 434 -17.11 -19.51 8.06
N GLY A 435 -16.27 -20.25 8.80
CA GLY A 435 -15.48 -19.73 9.91
C GLY A 435 -16.27 -19.08 11.05
N SER A 436 -17.58 -19.34 11.19
CA SER A 436 -18.49 -18.67 12.13
C SER A 436 -19.39 -19.69 12.85
N ASN A 437 -20.07 -19.31 13.94
CA ASN A 437 -21.09 -20.18 14.54
C ASN A 437 -22.38 -20.20 13.69
N ASN A 438 -23.10 -21.33 13.71
CA ASN A 438 -24.43 -21.47 13.10
C ASN A 438 -25.39 -22.15 14.10
N ASP A 439 -26.11 -21.33 14.88
CA ASP A 439 -27.05 -21.82 15.90
C ASP A 439 -28.19 -22.67 15.32
N LYS A 440 -28.57 -22.46 14.05
CA LYS A 440 -29.65 -23.24 13.38
C LYS A 440 -29.24 -24.69 13.16
N ASN A 441 -27.97 -24.90 12.79
CA ASN A 441 -27.38 -26.24 12.59
C ASN A 441 -26.64 -26.73 13.86
N ASN A 442 -26.65 -25.93 14.94
CA ASN A 442 -25.92 -26.14 16.18
C ASN A 442 -24.40 -26.33 15.96
N THR A 443 -23.81 -25.74 14.91
CA THR A 443 -22.38 -25.89 14.57
C THR A 443 -21.55 -24.71 15.05
N THR A 444 -20.31 -24.98 15.50
CA THR A 444 -19.36 -23.99 16.01
C THR A 444 -18.41 -23.48 14.92
N VAL A 445 -17.59 -22.46 15.22
CA VAL A 445 -16.47 -22.04 14.36
C VAL A 445 -15.59 -23.23 13.91
N VAL A 446 -15.31 -24.18 14.81
CA VAL A 446 -14.50 -25.38 14.54
C VAL A 446 -15.20 -26.32 13.55
N ASP A 447 -16.53 -26.40 13.61
CA ASP A 447 -17.35 -27.22 12.74
C ASP A 447 -17.58 -26.63 11.34
N ASN A 448 -17.33 -25.33 11.18
CA ASN A 448 -17.60 -24.60 9.95
C ASN A 448 -16.31 -24.11 9.25
N ILE A 449 -15.18 -24.80 9.45
CA ILE A 449 -13.89 -24.45 8.82
C ILE A 449 -13.10 -25.69 8.38
N LEU A 450 -12.42 -25.57 7.23
CA LEU A 450 -11.41 -26.51 6.72
C LEU A 450 -10.06 -25.80 6.66
N CYS A 451 -8.99 -26.53 6.91
CA CYS A 451 -7.63 -26.00 6.98
C CYS A 451 -6.72 -26.65 5.93
N LEU A 452 -5.89 -25.84 5.26
CA LEU A 452 -4.74 -26.30 4.46
C LEU A 452 -3.41 -25.65 4.89
N GLY A 453 -3.44 -24.70 5.82
CA GLY A 453 -2.27 -24.00 6.35
C GLY A 453 -1.43 -24.81 7.36
N PRO A 454 -0.38 -24.19 7.94
CA PRO A 454 0.57 -24.87 8.82
C PRO A 454 -0.02 -25.35 10.16
N TYR A 455 -1.16 -24.80 10.57
CA TYR A 455 -1.90 -25.21 11.76
C TYR A 455 -3.38 -25.50 11.41
N ILE A 456 -4.06 -26.22 12.30
CA ILE A 456 -5.50 -26.45 12.26
C ILE A 456 -6.15 -25.92 13.53
N LEU A 457 -7.33 -25.32 13.41
CA LEU A 457 -8.10 -24.88 14.57
C LEU A 457 -8.53 -26.10 15.41
N GLU A 458 -8.17 -26.11 16.70
CA GLU A 458 -8.48 -27.18 17.65
C GLU A 458 -9.58 -26.79 18.64
N THR A 459 -9.62 -25.52 19.08
CA THR A 459 -10.62 -25.05 20.04
C THR A 459 -10.92 -23.57 19.83
N TRP A 460 -12.19 -23.21 19.99
CA TRP A 460 -12.66 -21.82 20.05
C TRP A 460 -13.62 -21.70 21.23
N ASP A 461 -13.08 -21.49 22.44
CA ASP A 461 -13.85 -21.41 23.67
C ASP A 461 -14.01 -19.96 24.14
N ALA A 462 -15.16 -19.38 23.75
CA ALA A 462 -15.53 -18.02 24.12
C ALA A 462 -15.87 -17.84 25.62
N ASN A 463 -16.00 -18.92 26.40
CA ASN A 463 -16.25 -18.86 27.84
C ASN A 463 -14.94 -18.90 28.64
N LYS A 464 -13.97 -19.71 28.21
CA LYS A 464 -12.60 -19.73 28.75
C LYS A 464 -11.71 -18.61 28.22
N ASN A 465 -12.14 -17.94 27.15
CA ASN A 465 -11.39 -16.93 26.42
C ASN A 465 -10.09 -17.51 25.80
N GLU A 466 -10.22 -18.67 25.15
CA GLU A 466 -9.13 -19.38 24.50
C GLU A 466 -9.47 -19.68 23.04
N ILE A 467 -8.51 -19.45 22.14
CA ILE A 467 -8.53 -19.98 20.78
C ILE A 467 -7.24 -20.75 20.60
N VAL A 468 -7.32 -22.02 20.22
CA VAL A 468 -6.16 -22.91 20.18
C VAL A 468 -6.05 -23.57 18.82
N PHE A 469 -4.84 -23.57 18.28
CA PHE A 469 -4.47 -24.22 17.03
C PHE A 469 -3.38 -25.26 17.31
N LYS A 470 -3.41 -26.38 16.59
CA LYS A 470 -2.32 -27.38 16.62
C LYS A 470 -1.70 -27.55 15.24
N LYS A 471 -0.45 -28.02 15.19
CA LYS A 471 0.29 -28.21 13.94
C LYS A 471 -0.47 -29.13 12.99
N ASN A 472 -0.58 -28.73 11.73
CA ASN A 472 -1.16 -29.54 10.67
C ASN A 472 -0.11 -30.53 10.13
N ASP A 473 -0.24 -31.81 10.48
CA ASP A 473 0.66 -32.87 10.01
C ASP A 473 0.56 -33.14 8.49
N GLN A 474 -0.50 -32.67 7.83
CA GLN A 474 -0.70 -32.74 6.37
C GLN A 474 -0.50 -31.38 5.67
N TYR A 475 0.09 -30.39 6.35
CA TYR A 475 0.53 -29.16 5.68
C TYR A 475 1.59 -29.46 4.63
N ILE A 476 1.61 -28.70 3.55
CA ILE A 476 2.39 -29.06 2.36
C ILE A 476 3.91 -29.12 2.62
N ASP A 477 4.46 -28.22 3.44
CA ASP A 477 5.87 -28.29 3.84
C ASP A 477 6.16 -29.58 4.64
N ASN A 478 5.21 -30.08 5.44
CA ASN A 478 5.41 -31.34 6.18
C ASN A 478 5.35 -32.58 5.27
N ILE A 479 4.69 -32.49 4.11
CA ILE A 479 4.66 -33.53 3.07
C ILE A 479 5.95 -33.47 2.22
N TYR A 480 6.46 -32.28 1.91
CA TYR A 480 7.57 -32.07 0.96
C TYR A 480 8.95 -31.82 1.58
N LYS A 481 9.06 -31.59 2.90
CA LYS A 481 10.31 -31.32 3.65
C LYS A 481 11.51 -32.23 3.35
N ASP A 482 11.27 -33.49 3.04
CA ASP A 482 12.35 -34.45 2.78
C ASP A 482 12.92 -34.33 1.36
N ASN A 483 12.26 -33.53 0.50
CA ASN A 483 12.68 -33.17 -0.86
C ASN A 483 13.31 -31.77 -0.95
N ASP A 484 13.12 -30.90 0.05
CA ASP A 484 13.68 -29.54 0.10
C ASP A 484 14.23 -29.23 1.52
N GLU A 485 15.56 -29.25 1.65
CA GLU A 485 16.27 -28.95 2.90
C GLU A 485 15.99 -27.53 3.44
N SER A 486 15.60 -26.57 2.59
CA SER A 486 15.31 -25.19 3.02
C SER A 486 14.01 -25.07 3.83
N ILE A 487 13.05 -25.96 3.63
CA ILE A 487 11.80 -25.99 4.41
C ILE A 487 11.78 -27.08 5.49
N LYS A 488 12.78 -27.96 5.51
CA LYS A 488 12.81 -29.17 6.34
C LYS A 488 12.77 -28.93 7.85
N SER A 489 13.32 -27.80 8.29
CA SER A 489 13.35 -27.42 9.70
C SER A 489 12.25 -26.43 10.10
N ARG A 490 11.26 -26.16 9.23
CA ARG A 490 10.20 -25.18 9.47
C ARG A 490 9.04 -25.72 10.30
N TYR A 491 8.27 -24.79 10.88
CA TYR A 491 7.08 -25.01 11.70
C TYR A 491 7.29 -26.05 12.80
N LYS A 492 8.38 -25.93 13.58
CA LYS A 492 8.71 -26.87 14.67
C LYS A 492 7.71 -26.80 15.83
N ILE A 493 7.11 -25.63 16.04
CA ILE A 493 6.20 -25.36 17.14
C ILE A 493 4.94 -26.21 16.96
N LYS A 494 4.49 -26.86 18.04
CA LYS A 494 3.42 -27.87 18.00
C LYS A 494 2.01 -27.27 17.85
N GLY A 495 1.85 -25.98 18.10
CA GLY A 495 0.57 -25.28 18.06
C GLY A 495 0.69 -23.85 18.55
N ILE A 496 -0.44 -23.15 18.60
CA ILE A 496 -0.56 -21.76 19.03
C ILE A 496 -1.72 -21.69 20.03
N HIS A 497 -1.46 -21.12 21.20
CA HIS A 497 -2.45 -20.85 22.24
C HIS A 497 -2.69 -19.33 22.28
N CYS A 498 -3.88 -18.90 21.86
CA CYS A 498 -4.27 -17.49 21.87
C CYS A 498 -5.16 -17.22 23.09
N PHE A 499 -4.64 -16.49 24.08
CA PHE A 499 -5.42 -16.03 25.22
C PHE A 499 -6.15 -14.71 24.89
N VAL A 500 -7.48 -14.71 25.00
CA VAL A 500 -8.30 -13.54 24.68
C VAL A 500 -8.50 -12.68 25.93
N LYS A 501 -7.94 -11.48 25.94
CA LYS A 501 -8.15 -10.50 27.01
C LYS A 501 -8.57 -9.16 26.43
N ALA A 502 -9.86 -9.07 26.09
CA ALA A 502 -10.47 -7.87 25.54
C ALA A 502 -10.19 -6.64 26.41
N GLY A 503 -9.63 -5.58 25.83
CA GLY A 503 -9.31 -4.33 26.53
C GLY A 503 -8.11 -4.42 27.49
N ALA A 504 -7.20 -5.37 27.31
CA ALA A 504 -5.93 -5.38 28.04
C ALA A 504 -5.05 -4.19 27.61
N ASP A 505 -4.68 -3.33 28.57
CA ASP A 505 -3.66 -2.30 28.40
C ASP A 505 -2.25 -2.90 28.34
N GLU A 506 -1.28 -2.13 27.84
CA GLU A 506 0.11 -2.56 27.66
C GLU A 506 0.76 -3.03 28.97
N GLN A 507 0.49 -2.35 30.08
CA GLN A 507 1.03 -2.74 31.39
C GLN A 507 0.47 -4.10 31.84
N THR A 508 -0.80 -4.37 31.55
CA THR A 508 -1.44 -5.66 31.78
C THR A 508 -0.85 -6.76 30.90
N ILE A 509 -0.53 -6.47 29.64
CA ILE A 509 0.14 -7.40 28.73
C ILE A 509 1.56 -7.71 29.25
N LEU A 510 2.34 -6.69 29.61
CA LEU A 510 3.67 -6.87 30.22
C LEU A 510 3.60 -7.70 31.52
N ASN A 511 2.60 -7.45 32.37
CA ASN A 511 2.40 -8.20 33.61
C ASN A 511 2.03 -9.68 33.38
N LEU A 512 1.46 -10.04 32.22
CA LEU A 512 1.22 -11.43 31.82
C LEU A 512 2.50 -12.08 31.26
N PHE A 513 3.27 -11.32 30.50
CA PHE A 513 4.59 -11.74 30.00
C PHE A 513 5.59 -12.00 31.13
N GLU A 514 5.68 -11.11 32.12
CA GLU A 514 6.53 -11.30 33.31
C GLU A 514 6.18 -12.57 34.10
N LYS A 515 4.93 -13.01 34.05
CA LYS A 515 4.45 -14.25 34.68
C LYS A 515 4.68 -15.50 33.82
N GLY A 516 5.26 -15.36 32.63
CA GLY A 516 5.46 -16.47 31.69
C GLY A 516 4.18 -17.02 31.07
N VAL A 517 3.09 -16.24 31.09
CA VAL A 517 1.76 -16.66 30.58
C VAL A 517 1.68 -16.47 29.06
N ILE A 518 2.38 -15.47 28.53
CA ILE A 518 2.48 -15.17 27.09
C ILE A 518 3.95 -15.05 26.66
N ASP A 519 4.22 -15.30 25.38
CA ASP A 519 5.56 -15.44 24.84
C ASP A 519 6.18 -14.14 24.29
N ALA A 520 5.36 -13.12 24.07
CA ALA A 520 5.79 -11.81 23.59
C ALA A 520 5.02 -10.69 24.29
N SER A 521 5.67 -9.54 24.45
CA SER A 521 5.03 -8.29 24.90
C SER A 521 5.75 -7.09 24.31
N SER A 522 5.00 -6.05 23.95
CA SER A 522 5.52 -4.69 23.87
C SER A 522 6.03 -4.23 25.24
N ILE A 523 6.78 -3.14 25.25
CA ILE A 523 7.23 -2.51 26.49
C ILE A 523 6.50 -1.16 26.65
N PRO A 524 5.62 -0.97 27.65
CA PRO A 524 4.84 0.26 27.82
C PRO A 524 5.72 1.44 28.18
N GLN A 525 5.47 2.63 27.62
CA GLN A 525 6.27 3.88 27.76
C GLN A 525 6.88 4.12 29.17
N GLY A 526 6.11 3.92 30.23
CA GLY A 526 6.58 4.10 31.61
C GLY A 526 7.61 3.08 32.14
N GLN A 527 7.98 2.05 31.37
CA GLN A 527 8.75 0.88 31.85
C GLN A 527 10.18 0.78 31.28
N LEU A 528 10.65 1.75 30.50
CA LEU A 528 11.72 1.41 29.56
C LEU A 528 13.15 1.58 29.99
N ASP A 529 13.42 2.37 31.03
CA ASP A 529 14.72 2.32 31.69
C ASP A 529 15.00 0.92 32.24
N LYS A 530 13.96 0.30 32.80
CA LYS A 530 14.00 -1.05 33.37
C LYS A 530 14.33 -2.10 32.30
N TYR A 531 13.94 -1.88 31.05
CA TYR A 531 14.15 -2.82 29.93
C TYR A 531 15.19 -2.40 28.89
N ALA A 532 15.78 -1.21 29.00
CA ALA A 532 16.70 -0.65 28.00
C ALA A 532 17.87 -1.59 27.64
N SER A 533 18.34 -2.34 28.64
CA SER A 533 19.43 -3.31 28.54
C SER A 533 19.00 -4.76 28.86
N ASP A 534 17.70 -5.07 28.79
CA ASP A 534 17.23 -6.44 29.02
C ASP A 534 17.62 -7.36 27.84
N PRO A 535 18.29 -8.51 28.07
CA PRO A 535 18.73 -9.40 26.99
C PRO A 535 17.57 -10.07 26.22
N ARG A 536 16.32 -9.93 26.68
CA ARG A 536 15.11 -10.37 25.98
C ARG A 536 14.54 -9.30 25.04
N LYS A 537 15.10 -8.09 25.03
CA LYS A 537 14.67 -6.96 24.20
C LYS A 537 15.15 -7.15 22.77
N HIS A 538 14.21 -7.17 21.84
CA HIS A 538 14.44 -7.19 20.40
C HIS A 538 13.82 -5.95 19.75
N GLU A 539 14.35 -5.55 18.59
CA GLU A 539 13.91 -4.36 17.86
C GLU A 539 13.24 -4.79 16.55
N THR A 540 11.98 -4.41 16.34
CA THR A 540 11.24 -4.63 15.10
C THR A 540 11.38 -3.41 14.18
N LEU A 541 11.23 -3.58 12.87
CA LEU A 541 11.23 -2.47 11.90
C LEU A 541 9.79 -2.02 11.59
N GLY A 542 9.64 -0.77 11.17
CA GLY A 542 8.34 -0.22 10.79
C GLY A 542 7.93 -0.54 9.36
N ASP A 543 6.63 -0.71 9.15
CA ASP A 543 5.97 -0.75 7.83
C ASP A 543 5.20 0.54 7.51
N SER A 544 5.12 1.46 8.48
CA SER A 544 4.42 2.73 8.37
C SER A 544 5.19 3.85 9.07
N THR A 545 5.26 5.00 8.40
CA THR A 545 5.78 6.24 8.98
C THR A 545 4.63 7.10 9.50
N PHE A 546 4.61 7.32 10.82
CA PHE A 546 3.71 8.27 11.47
C PHE A 546 4.21 9.70 11.32
N LYS A 547 3.28 10.60 11.03
CA LYS A 547 3.57 11.97 10.60
C LYS A 547 2.45 12.95 10.97
N LEU A 548 2.80 14.23 10.98
CA LEU A 548 1.84 15.31 10.82
C LEU A 548 1.62 15.50 9.32
N ASN A 549 0.42 15.17 8.85
CA ASN A 549 0.00 15.50 7.50
C ASN A 549 -0.21 17.02 7.39
N VAL A 550 0.08 17.60 6.24
CA VAL A 550 0.18 19.05 6.04
C VAL A 550 -0.82 19.53 5.00
N ASN A 551 -1.49 20.65 5.29
CA ASN A 551 -2.21 21.44 4.30
C ASN A 551 -1.37 22.68 3.93
N SER A 552 -0.50 22.53 2.93
CA SER A 552 0.40 23.56 2.40
C SER A 552 -0.25 24.41 1.30
N ALA A 553 -1.54 24.24 1.03
CA ALA A 553 -2.23 24.94 -0.04
C ALA A 553 -2.29 26.45 0.23
N THR A 554 -2.18 27.27 -0.81
CA THR A 554 -2.72 28.64 -0.78
C THR A 554 -4.25 28.61 -0.78
N GLN A 555 -4.92 29.67 -0.34
CA GLN A 555 -6.39 29.75 -0.40
C GLN A 555 -6.95 29.45 -1.82
N VAL A 556 -6.26 29.91 -2.87
CA VAL A 556 -6.64 29.67 -4.27
C VAL A 556 -6.52 28.18 -4.65
N GLN A 557 -5.46 27.51 -4.21
CA GLN A 557 -5.28 26.07 -4.41
C GLN A 557 -6.31 25.28 -3.60
N TRP A 558 -6.59 25.69 -2.36
CA TRP A 558 -7.59 25.05 -1.51
C TRP A 558 -9.00 25.16 -2.11
N ASP A 559 -9.41 26.35 -2.58
CA ASP A 559 -10.70 26.53 -3.27
C ASP A 559 -10.78 25.66 -4.54
N ALA A 560 -9.67 25.49 -5.27
CA ALA A 560 -9.63 24.59 -6.43
C ALA A 560 -9.77 23.10 -6.04
N HIS A 561 -9.11 22.66 -4.96
CA HIS A 561 -9.25 21.31 -4.41
C HIS A 561 -10.65 21.06 -3.84
N TYR A 562 -11.27 22.07 -3.22
CA TYR A 562 -12.66 22.01 -2.77
C TYR A 562 -13.62 21.78 -3.93
N GLU A 563 -13.46 22.52 -5.02
CA GLU A 563 -14.29 22.39 -6.21
C GLU A 563 -14.06 21.08 -6.99
N LYS A 564 -12.82 20.56 -7.02
CA LYS A 564 -12.47 19.28 -7.67
C LYS A 564 -12.82 18.05 -6.83
N VAL A 565 -12.50 18.06 -5.52
CA VAL A 565 -12.45 16.87 -4.64
C VAL A 565 -13.35 17.02 -3.42
N PHE A 566 -13.08 17.98 -2.50
CA PHE A 566 -13.63 17.92 -1.13
C PHE A 566 -15.16 17.94 -1.09
N LYS A 567 -15.80 18.80 -1.89
CA LYS A 567 -17.28 18.91 -1.96
C LYS A 567 -18.00 17.63 -2.40
N LYS A 568 -17.26 16.63 -2.92
CA LYS A 568 -17.81 15.31 -3.31
C LYS A 568 -17.69 14.27 -2.20
N LYS A 569 -16.76 14.44 -1.25
CA LYS A 569 -16.51 13.48 -0.15
C LYS A 569 -17.47 13.69 1.01
N SER A 570 -17.77 14.93 1.37
CA SER A 570 -18.67 15.26 2.48
C SER A 570 -19.39 16.59 2.26
N ASN A 571 -20.31 16.95 3.17
CA ASN A 571 -20.85 18.31 3.29
C ASN A 571 -19.81 19.24 3.97
N SER A 572 -18.55 19.18 3.52
CA SER A 572 -17.43 19.98 4.04
C SER A 572 -17.74 21.47 3.95
N SER A 573 -17.59 22.20 5.06
CA SER A 573 -17.59 23.66 5.04
C SER A 573 -16.39 24.20 4.25
N LYS A 574 -16.47 25.45 3.80
CA LYS A 574 -15.26 26.17 3.34
C LYS A 574 -14.30 26.35 4.51
N TYR A 575 -13.01 26.25 4.22
CA TYR A 575 -11.91 26.46 5.16
C TYR A 575 -11.06 27.64 4.68
N THR A 576 -10.60 28.45 5.63
CA THR A 576 -9.70 29.58 5.39
C THR A 576 -8.29 29.12 5.71
N VAL A 577 -7.42 29.05 4.72
CA VAL A 577 -6.03 28.64 4.95
C VAL A 577 -5.22 29.81 5.52
N LYS A 578 -4.44 29.53 6.57
CA LYS A 578 -3.54 30.53 7.17
C LYS A 578 -2.37 30.80 6.21
N PRO A 579 -2.03 32.06 5.88
CA PRO A 579 -0.94 32.38 4.94
C PRO A 579 0.41 31.75 5.32
N ILE A 580 0.67 31.60 6.62
CA ILE A 580 1.88 30.96 7.15
C ILE A 580 2.02 29.49 6.71
N MET A 581 0.91 28.75 6.60
CA MET A 581 0.90 27.34 6.19
C MET A 581 1.23 27.14 4.71
N SER A 582 1.02 28.16 3.86
CA SER A 582 1.43 28.12 2.45
C SER A 582 2.90 28.49 2.23
N ASN A 583 3.65 28.85 3.29
CA ASN A 583 5.03 29.32 3.18
C ASN A 583 6.03 28.16 3.31
N LYS A 584 6.81 27.92 2.25
CA LYS A 584 7.79 26.81 2.22
C LYS A 584 8.87 26.90 3.31
N ASP A 585 9.33 28.11 3.65
CA ASP A 585 10.30 28.28 4.74
C ASP A 585 9.64 27.97 6.10
N PHE A 586 8.38 28.33 6.32
CA PHE A 586 7.69 27.97 7.56
C PHE A 586 7.53 26.45 7.72
N LEU A 587 7.04 25.76 6.68
CA LEU A 587 6.90 24.30 6.70
C LEU A 587 8.26 23.59 6.86
N ARG A 588 9.32 24.18 6.31
CA ARG A 588 10.69 23.70 6.49
C ARG A 588 11.14 23.85 7.95
N GLY A 589 10.88 25.00 8.58
CA GLY A 589 11.16 25.22 9.99
C GLY A 589 10.36 24.29 10.92
N LEU A 590 9.09 24.00 10.61
CA LEU A 590 8.30 23.00 11.33
C LEU A 590 8.95 21.60 11.25
N ASN A 591 9.45 21.21 10.07
CA ASN A 591 10.14 19.94 9.91
C ASN A 591 11.46 19.88 10.70
N GLU A 592 12.21 20.99 10.73
CA GLU A 592 13.54 21.09 11.34
C GLU A 592 13.51 21.26 12.87
N CYS A 593 12.44 21.83 13.45
CA CYS A 593 12.36 22.07 14.89
C CYS A 593 12.11 20.81 15.75
N ILE A 594 11.61 19.73 15.15
CA ILE A 594 11.20 18.51 15.87
C ILE A 594 12.43 17.62 16.10
N ASN A 595 12.85 17.46 17.35
CA ASN A 595 13.88 16.47 17.72
C ASN A 595 13.29 15.05 17.65
N ARG A 596 13.26 14.48 16.45
CA ARG A 596 12.67 13.14 16.18
C ARG A 596 13.36 12.03 16.95
N LYS A 597 14.67 12.16 17.22
CA LYS A 597 15.39 11.19 18.04
C LYS A 597 14.84 11.15 19.46
N GLU A 598 14.86 12.28 20.16
CA GLU A 598 14.31 12.38 21.52
C GLU A 598 12.82 12.03 21.56
N TYR A 599 12.05 12.48 20.56
CA TYR A 599 10.62 12.22 20.47
C TYR A 599 10.31 10.73 20.31
N ALA A 600 10.86 10.10 19.27
CA ALA A 600 10.66 8.69 19.01
C ALA A 600 11.24 7.86 20.15
N GLU A 601 12.46 8.13 20.64
CA GLU A 601 13.01 7.42 21.81
C GLU A 601 12.11 7.56 23.05
N SER A 602 11.45 8.70 23.29
CA SER A 602 10.56 8.91 24.45
C SER A 602 9.18 8.25 24.36
N LEU A 603 8.71 7.94 23.15
CA LEU A 603 7.56 7.07 22.84
C LEU A 603 8.00 5.62 22.61
N GLY A 604 9.32 5.45 22.60
CA GLY A 604 10.06 4.43 21.91
C GLY A 604 9.44 3.91 20.64
N THR A 605 9.43 4.72 19.62
CA THR A 605 9.29 4.26 18.25
C THR A 605 10.64 4.41 17.56
N ILE A 606 10.77 3.95 16.33
CA ILE A 606 12.02 4.16 15.59
C ILE A 606 12.07 5.61 15.11
N PRO A 607 13.12 6.39 15.47
CA PRO A 607 13.33 7.70 14.86
C PRO A 607 13.61 7.53 13.36
N SER A 608 12.90 8.30 12.56
CA SER A 608 12.96 8.27 11.11
C SER A 608 12.61 9.66 10.60
N GLN A 609 13.08 10.01 9.41
CA GLN A 609 12.65 11.20 8.68
C GLN A 609 12.07 10.83 7.29
N ASP A 610 12.00 9.54 7.03
CA ASP A 610 11.83 8.93 5.72
C ASP A 610 10.34 8.87 5.41
N TYR A 611 9.93 9.11 4.17
CA TYR A 611 8.51 9.03 3.84
C TYR A 611 8.02 7.57 3.82
N PHE A 612 8.85 6.67 3.26
CA PHE A 612 8.65 5.23 3.31
C PHE A 612 9.36 4.62 4.52
N GLY A 613 8.73 3.65 5.18
CA GLY A 613 9.41 2.79 6.15
C GLY A 613 10.33 1.77 5.48
N ASP A 614 11.26 1.20 6.23
CA ASP A 614 12.32 0.33 5.67
C ASP A 614 11.79 -0.92 4.96
N ALA A 615 10.54 -1.30 5.24
CA ALA A 615 9.83 -2.40 4.59
C ALA A 615 9.45 -2.15 3.12
N TYR A 616 9.54 -0.93 2.59
CA TYR A 616 9.26 -0.65 1.19
C TYR A 616 10.41 -1.11 0.30
N LEU A 617 10.18 -2.13 -0.51
CA LEU A 617 11.17 -2.75 -1.39
C LEU A 617 11.01 -2.21 -2.81
N TYR A 618 12.07 -1.63 -3.38
CA TYR A 618 12.07 -1.22 -4.79
C TYR A 618 12.32 -2.40 -5.72
N ASP A 619 13.16 -3.35 -5.28
CA ASP A 619 13.31 -4.67 -5.89
C ASP A 619 12.82 -5.74 -4.89
N PRO A 620 11.55 -6.14 -4.96
CA PRO A 620 10.97 -7.16 -4.09
C PRO A 620 11.37 -8.59 -4.47
N GLU A 621 12.06 -8.81 -5.60
CA GLU A 621 12.60 -10.13 -6.00
C GLU A 621 13.96 -10.39 -5.35
N ALA A 622 14.83 -9.38 -5.30
CA ALA A 622 16.11 -9.41 -4.61
C ALA A 622 16.02 -9.04 -3.11
N GLY A 623 14.90 -8.47 -2.67
CA GLY A 623 14.67 -8.11 -1.27
C GLY A 623 15.29 -6.77 -0.85
N LEU A 624 15.45 -5.82 -1.79
CA LEU A 624 16.21 -4.58 -1.60
C LEU A 624 15.30 -3.40 -1.22
N SER A 625 15.61 -2.73 -0.12
CA SER A 625 14.82 -1.59 0.39
C SER A 625 15.03 -0.33 -0.45
N TYR A 626 13.95 0.43 -0.67
CA TYR A 626 14.01 1.73 -1.35
C TYR A 626 14.85 2.75 -0.56
N ASN A 627 14.78 2.71 0.77
CA ASN A 627 15.54 3.61 1.64
C ASN A 627 17.06 3.42 1.49
N ASP A 628 17.50 2.26 1.01
CA ASP A 628 18.90 2.00 0.71
C ASP A 628 19.40 2.59 -0.61
N THR A 629 18.50 3.02 -1.49
CA THR A 629 18.86 3.55 -2.81
C THR A 629 19.58 4.89 -2.73
N VAL A 630 20.42 5.14 -3.74
CA VAL A 630 21.19 6.39 -3.87
C VAL A 630 20.27 7.58 -4.14
N TYR A 631 19.11 7.36 -4.77
CA TYR A 631 18.10 8.38 -5.07
C TYR A 631 17.40 8.88 -3.80
N HIS A 632 16.97 7.97 -2.93
CA HIS A 632 16.39 8.34 -1.63
C HIS A 632 17.41 9.06 -0.75
N LYS A 633 18.64 8.53 -0.64
CA LYS A 633 19.71 9.16 0.15
C LYS A 633 20.07 10.57 -0.37
N ALA A 634 19.96 10.82 -1.68
CA ALA A 634 20.11 12.17 -2.27
C ALA A 634 18.99 13.15 -1.88
N ASN A 635 17.73 12.69 -1.76
CA ASN A 635 16.60 13.49 -1.28
C ASN A 635 16.76 13.93 0.18
N LEU A 636 17.44 13.10 0.99
CA LEU A 636 17.67 13.33 2.41
C LEU A 636 18.95 14.12 2.72
N ALA A 637 19.95 14.13 1.83
CA ALA A 637 21.27 14.71 2.09
C ALA A 637 21.24 16.19 2.56
N THR A 638 20.30 16.99 2.07
CA THR A 638 20.13 18.40 2.46
C THR A 638 19.14 18.60 3.61
N ARG A 639 18.77 17.52 4.31
CA ARG A 639 17.73 17.48 5.34
C ARG A 639 18.23 16.86 6.65
N PHE A 640 19.46 17.19 7.06
CA PHE A 640 20.05 16.78 8.34
C PHE A 640 19.87 15.28 8.68
N PRO A 641 20.29 14.34 7.81
CA PRO A 641 19.99 12.92 7.97
C PRO A 641 20.58 12.31 9.24
N GLU A 642 21.75 12.80 9.67
CA GLU A 642 22.41 12.34 10.91
C GLU A 642 21.66 12.71 12.21
N THR A 643 20.69 13.62 12.13
CA THR A 643 19.82 14.03 13.25
C THR A 643 18.35 13.76 12.98
N TYR A 644 18.02 12.95 11.97
CA TYR A 644 16.64 12.69 11.52
C TYR A 644 15.88 14.00 11.23
N GLY A 645 16.52 14.93 10.53
CA GLY A 645 15.93 16.19 10.11
C GLY A 645 15.91 17.27 11.18
N TYR A 646 16.43 17.04 12.38
CA TYR A 646 16.42 18.03 13.46
C TYR A 646 17.61 19.00 13.37
N ASP A 647 17.31 20.30 13.26
CA ASP A 647 18.25 21.40 13.47
C ASP A 647 17.47 22.65 13.93
N LYS A 648 17.56 22.99 15.23
CA LYS A 648 16.81 24.11 15.82
C LYS A 648 17.26 25.48 15.28
N ASP A 649 18.54 25.64 14.96
CA ASP A 649 19.07 26.92 14.45
C ASP A 649 18.66 27.12 12.98
N ALA A 650 18.65 26.04 12.17
CA ALA A 650 18.08 26.07 10.83
C ALA A 650 16.57 26.41 10.89
N ALA A 651 15.83 25.80 11.80
CA ALA A 651 14.39 26.07 11.97
C ALA A 651 14.11 27.55 12.31
N ILE A 652 14.84 28.11 13.28
CA ILE A 652 14.78 29.54 13.65
C ILE A 652 15.05 30.44 12.43
N ASN A 653 16.07 30.12 11.63
CA ASN A 653 16.41 30.91 10.43
C ASN A 653 15.33 30.80 9.33
N HIS A 654 14.73 29.63 9.14
CA HIS A 654 13.63 29.44 8.20
C HIS A 654 12.34 30.14 8.67
N PHE A 655 11.96 30.04 9.94
CA PHE A 655 10.82 30.78 10.51
C PHE A 655 10.99 32.29 10.37
N LYS A 656 12.20 32.81 10.62
CA LYS A 656 12.56 34.21 10.41
C LYS A 656 12.35 34.65 8.96
N LYS A 657 12.81 33.85 8.00
CA LYS A 657 12.66 34.11 6.56
C LYS A 657 11.19 34.06 6.14
N ALA A 658 10.42 33.09 6.64
CA ALA A 658 8.98 32.99 6.42
C ALA A 658 8.24 34.25 6.88
N LEU A 659 8.46 34.66 8.14
CA LEU A 659 7.82 35.86 8.70
C LEU A 659 8.21 37.13 7.93
N GLN A 660 9.48 37.26 7.52
CA GLN A 660 9.93 38.37 6.67
C GLN A 660 9.20 38.40 5.32
N THR A 661 9.00 37.25 4.67
CA THR A 661 8.24 37.14 3.42
C THR A 661 6.77 37.53 3.62
N LEU A 662 6.11 36.97 4.63
CA LEU A 662 4.68 37.21 4.91
C LEU A 662 4.40 38.68 5.28
N VAL A 663 5.30 39.31 6.04
CA VAL A 663 5.22 40.76 6.32
C VAL A 663 5.47 41.60 5.07
N SER A 664 6.39 41.19 4.19
CA SER A 664 6.66 41.91 2.93
C SER A 664 5.49 41.81 1.93
N ASN A 665 4.75 40.71 1.95
CA ASN A 665 3.53 40.51 1.17
C ASN A 665 2.31 41.27 1.74
N GLY A 666 2.37 41.68 3.00
CA GLY A 666 1.26 42.31 3.72
C GLY A 666 0.28 41.34 4.38
N ASP A 667 0.64 40.05 4.48
CA ASP A 667 -0.15 39.02 5.17
C ASP A 667 -0.17 39.27 6.69
N TYR A 668 0.96 39.75 7.25
CA TYR A 668 1.11 40.14 8.67
C TYR A 668 1.71 41.54 8.81
N ASP A 669 1.41 42.22 9.92
CA ASP A 669 1.86 43.60 10.20
C ASP A 669 2.48 43.71 11.60
N LEU A 670 3.82 43.59 11.68
CA LEU A 670 4.57 43.68 12.94
C LEU A 670 4.46 45.04 13.65
N ALA A 671 3.97 46.10 12.98
CA ALA A 671 3.72 47.39 13.60
C ALA A 671 2.37 47.46 14.33
N ASN A 672 1.53 46.42 14.20
CA ASN A 672 0.24 46.32 14.86
C ASN A 672 0.21 45.13 15.86
N PRO A 673 0.56 45.35 17.15
CA PRO A 673 0.59 44.29 18.16
C PRO A 673 -0.71 43.48 18.34
N SER A 674 -1.87 44.03 17.94
CA SER A 674 -3.15 43.32 17.99
C SER A 674 -3.34 42.26 16.89
N LYS A 675 -2.38 42.13 15.97
CA LYS A 675 -2.33 41.13 14.90
C LYS A 675 -1.05 40.30 14.90
N ASN A 676 -0.23 40.42 15.94
CA ASN A 676 1.08 39.79 16.01
C ASN A 676 1.03 38.40 16.68
N HIS A 677 0.02 37.62 16.32
CA HIS A 677 -0.23 36.31 16.87
C HIS A 677 -0.99 35.48 15.84
N GLU A 678 -0.62 34.21 15.73
CA GLU A 678 -1.26 33.20 14.88
C GLU A 678 -1.27 31.87 15.66
N THR A 679 -2.17 30.95 15.30
CA THR A 679 -2.16 29.59 15.86
C THR A 679 -1.78 28.55 14.81
N ILE A 680 -1.32 27.37 15.23
CA ILE A 680 -1.33 26.15 14.39
C ILE A 680 -2.23 25.11 15.03
N ASP A 681 -3.27 24.70 14.32
CA ASP A 681 -4.22 23.69 14.77
C ASP A 681 -3.73 22.28 14.38
N ILE A 682 -3.50 21.41 15.37
CA ILE A 682 -3.14 20.00 15.15
C ILE A 682 -4.31 19.10 15.54
N TYR A 683 -4.84 18.36 14.57
CA TYR A 683 -5.88 17.35 14.81
C TYR A 683 -5.27 15.98 15.08
N TRP A 684 -5.61 15.40 16.24
CA TRP A 684 -5.12 14.09 16.65
C TRP A 684 -6.12 12.96 16.33
N MET A 685 -5.63 11.72 16.38
CA MET A 685 -6.39 10.55 15.93
C MET A 685 -7.31 9.99 17.03
N ASN A 686 -6.81 9.91 18.26
CA ASN A 686 -7.51 9.33 19.41
C ASN A 686 -7.67 10.35 20.55
N THR A 687 -8.50 10.00 21.55
CA THR A 687 -8.90 10.88 22.66
C THR A 687 -7.81 11.29 23.64
N ASP A 688 -6.67 10.58 23.66
CA ASP A 688 -5.54 10.84 24.57
C ASP A 688 -4.27 11.27 23.81
N ASP A 689 -4.35 11.42 22.49
CA ASP A 689 -3.17 11.63 21.64
C ASP A 689 -2.53 13.02 21.85
N THR A 690 -3.29 14.06 22.20
CA THR A 690 -2.70 15.37 22.59
C THR A 690 -1.74 15.21 23.76
N LYS A 691 -2.12 14.37 24.74
CA LYS A 691 -1.34 14.11 25.94
C LYS A 691 -0.16 13.18 25.67
N ASN A 692 -0.36 12.13 24.86
CA ASN A 692 0.65 11.12 24.61
C ASN A 692 1.70 11.56 23.57
N TYR A 693 1.28 12.35 22.58
CA TYR A 693 2.09 12.79 21.43
C TYR A 693 2.20 14.32 21.35
N GLY A 694 1.10 15.05 21.48
CA GLY A 694 1.01 16.47 21.12
C GLY A 694 1.82 17.44 21.99
N ALA A 695 1.84 17.27 23.30
CA ALA A 695 2.51 18.21 24.22
C ALA A 695 4.01 18.43 23.91
N LYS A 696 4.71 17.41 23.39
CA LYS A 696 6.13 17.52 23.03
C LYS A 696 6.33 18.19 21.65
N ILE A 697 5.38 18.01 20.73
CA ILE A 697 5.37 18.68 19.43
C ILE A 697 5.06 20.17 19.58
N GLU A 698 4.08 20.51 20.41
CA GLU A 698 3.78 21.88 20.88
C GLU A 698 5.06 22.56 21.40
N GLN A 699 5.75 21.92 22.36
CA GLN A 699 7.01 22.42 22.90
C GLN A 699 8.06 22.72 21.82
N TYR A 700 8.31 21.78 20.88
CA TYR A 700 9.33 21.99 19.84
C TYR A 700 9.00 23.16 18.90
N ILE A 701 7.73 23.28 18.48
CA ILE A 701 7.28 24.31 17.55
C ILE A 701 7.34 25.69 18.22
N GLU A 702 6.77 25.82 19.41
CA GLU A 702 6.72 27.10 20.12
C GLU A 702 8.10 27.57 20.55
N GLU A 703 8.96 26.69 21.09
CA GLU A 703 10.31 27.06 21.50
C GLU A 703 11.22 27.48 20.35
N ALA A 704 10.95 27.04 19.12
CA ALA A 704 11.75 27.39 17.95
C ALA A 704 11.17 28.62 17.21
N PHE A 705 9.84 28.73 17.09
CA PHE A 705 9.22 29.87 16.43
C PHE A 705 9.23 31.14 17.31
N ASN A 706 8.96 31.00 18.61
CA ASN A 706 8.89 32.14 19.53
C ASN A 706 10.28 32.62 20.02
N ASP A 707 11.37 32.04 19.50
CA ASP A 707 12.72 32.51 19.79
C ASP A 707 12.88 33.99 19.37
N PRO A 708 13.48 34.86 20.22
CA PRO A 708 13.71 36.26 19.89
C PRO A 708 14.46 36.51 18.58
N ALA A 709 15.25 35.56 18.07
CA ALA A 709 15.94 35.66 16.79
C ALA A 709 15.01 35.67 15.56
N VAL A 710 13.78 35.13 15.68
CA VAL A 710 12.76 35.07 14.62
C VAL A 710 12.12 36.44 14.39
N SER A 711 11.48 37.01 15.43
CA SER A 711 10.67 38.23 15.31
C SER A 711 11.18 39.42 16.13
N GLY A 712 12.14 39.20 17.04
CA GLY A 712 12.48 40.13 18.12
C GLY A 712 11.50 40.06 19.30
N GLY A 713 10.80 38.94 19.48
CA GLY A 713 9.70 38.79 20.45
C GLY A 713 8.46 39.64 20.10
N ARG A 714 8.31 40.00 18.82
CA ARG A 714 7.23 40.89 18.35
C ARG A 714 6.02 40.16 17.79
N PHE A 715 6.17 38.88 17.42
CA PHE A 715 5.13 38.00 16.89
C PHE A 715 5.25 36.65 17.59
N THR A 716 4.14 36.05 18.01
CA THR A 716 4.10 34.71 18.61
C THR A 716 3.25 33.74 17.80
N LEU A 717 3.54 32.46 17.96
CA LEU A 717 2.79 31.34 17.43
C LEU A 717 2.47 30.39 18.60
N ASP A 718 1.20 30.04 18.75
CA ASP A 718 0.76 29.07 19.76
C ASP A 718 0.20 27.82 19.06
N VAL A 719 0.46 26.63 19.59
CA VAL A 719 -0.07 25.36 19.04
C VAL A 719 -1.38 25.01 19.73
N VAL A 720 -2.43 24.74 18.93
CA VAL A 720 -3.75 24.35 19.41
C VAL A 720 -3.97 22.89 19.08
N ASN A 721 -3.82 22.04 20.08
CA ASN A 721 -4.05 20.60 19.95
C ASN A 721 -5.55 20.27 20.10
N HIS A 722 -6.09 19.49 19.15
CA HIS A 722 -7.47 18.99 19.16
C HIS A 722 -7.47 17.46 19.31
N ASP A 723 -7.98 16.97 20.44
CA ASP A 723 -8.12 15.53 20.67
C ASP A 723 -9.00 14.85 19.61
N GLY A 724 -8.62 13.62 19.27
CA GLY A 724 -9.41 12.76 18.40
C GLY A 724 -10.66 12.22 19.11
N THR A 725 -11.37 11.31 18.44
CA THR A 725 -12.54 10.65 19.02
C THR A 725 -12.25 9.19 19.32
N THR A 726 -13.23 8.45 19.85
CA THR A 726 -13.13 6.99 19.98
C THR A 726 -13.21 6.26 18.63
N ASN A 727 -13.48 6.98 17.54
CA ASN A 727 -13.39 6.49 16.17
C ASN A 727 -12.18 7.14 15.48
N TYR A 728 -11.05 6.44 15.43
CA TYR A 728 -9.80 6.91 14.83
C TYR A 728 -9.96 7.36 13.35
N GLU A 729 -10.95 6.82 12.62
CA GLU A 729 -11.26 7.23 11.24
C GLU A 729 -11.80 8.68 11.12
N ASP A 730 -12.19 9.31 12.23
CA ASP A 730 -12.72 10.67 12.24
C ASP A 730 -11.67 11.70 11.82
N VAL A 731 -10.40 11.57 12.24
CA VAL A 731 -9.33 12.51 11.82
C VAL A 731 -9.12 12.45 10.31
N TYR A 732 -9.15 11.25 9.73
CA TYR A 732 -9.01 11.05 8.30
C TYR A 732 -10.22 11.62 7.54
N SER A 733 -11.44 11.20 7.91
CA SER A 733 -12.66 11.49 7.14
C SER A 733 -13.22 12.90 7.33
N LYS A 734 -12.97 13.55 8.47
CA LYS A 734 -13.49 14.90 8.80
C LYS A 734 -12.47 16.02 8.58
N HIS A 735 -11.17 15.70 8.57
CA HIS A 735 -10.09 16.68 8.42
C HIS A 735 -9.20 16.35 7.22
N LEU A 736 -8.39 15.27 7.30
CA LEU A 736 -7.29 15.03 6.35
C LEU A 736 -7.76 14.84 4.91
N GLN A 737 -8.76 13.99 4.68
CA GLN A 737 -9.26 13.67 3.34
C GLN A 737 -10.06 14.82 2.68
N VAL A 738 -10.41 15.85 3.45
CA VAL A 738 -11.27 16.98 3.04
C VAL A 738 -10.60 18.34 3.19
N GLY A 739 -9.31 18.38 3.54
CA GLY A 739 -8.50 19.61 3.58
C GLY A 739 -8.83 20.59 4.71
N ILE A 740 -9.53 20.19 5.78
CA ILE A 740 -9.94 21.11 6.87
C ILE A 740 -9.02 20.93 8.10
N PHE A 741 -7.77 21.37 7.96
CA PHE A 741 -6.72 21.31 8.98
C PHE A 741 -5.52 22.18 8.58
N ASP A 742 -4.69 22.59 9.55
CA ASP A 742 -3.30 23.01 9.29
C ASP A 742 -2.39 21.77 9.28
N LEU A 743 -2.38 21.06 10.42
CA LEU A 743 -1.67 19.81 10.64
C LEU A 743 -2.63 18.72 11.16
N GLY A 744 -2.36 17.45 10.85
CA GLY A 744 -3.13 16.36 11.43
C GLY A 744 -2.37 15.03 11.51
N PHE A 745 -2.41 14.40 12.68
CA PHE A 745 -1.66 13.19 12.97
C PHE A 745 -2.29 11.97 12.32
N GLY A 746 -1.49 11.22 11.56
CA GLY A 746 -1.91 9.98 10.93
C GLY A 746 -0.88 9.45 9.94
N SER A 747 -1.00 8.18 9.60
CA SER A 747 -0.13 7.51 8.65
C SER A 747 -0.93 6.82 7.55
N ILE A 748 -0.24 6.38 6.52
CA ILE A 748 -0.77 5.48 5.51
C ILE A 748 0.33 4.45 5.23
N SER A 749 -0.03 3.17 5.20
CA SER A 749 0.86 2.08 4.79
C SER A 749 0.12 1.14 3.84
N GLY A 750 0.90 0.31 3.14
CA GLY A 750 0.41 -0.64 2.15
C GLY A 750 1.29 -0.68 0.92
N ASN A 751 1.09 -1.72 0.11
CA ASN A 751 1.82 -1.94 -1.15
C ASN A 751 3.35 -1.81 -1.03
N THR A 752 3.93 -2.34 0.05
CA THR A 752 5.36 -2.26 0.36
C THR A 752 6.26 -2.90 -0.71
N LEU A 753 5.73 -3.80 -1.55
CA LEU A 753 6.45 -4.40 -2.67
C LEU A 753 6.32 -3.62 -4.00
N ASN A 754 5.66 -2.45 -3.97
CA ASN A 754 5.56 -1.55 -5.12
C ASN A 754 5.44 -0.07 -4.65
N PRO A 755 6.53 0.51 -4.09
CA PRO A 755 6.57 1.91 -3.65
C PRO A 755 6.20 2.90 -4.77
N LEU A 756 6.54 2.60 -6.03
CA LEU A 756 6.17 3.42 -7.18
C LEU A 756 4.65 3.58 -7.28
N ASN A 757 3.89 2.49 -7.23
CA ASN A 757 2.43 2.56 -7.27
C ASN A 757 1.86 3.27 -6.04
N PHE A 758 2.44 3.07 -4.85
CA PHE A 758 1.94 3.69 -3.62
C PHE A 758 1.98 5.22 -3.64
N LEU A 759 2.87 5.84 -4.43
CA LEU A 759 2.92 7.30 -4.63
C LEU A 759 1.61 7.90 -5.19
N GLU A 760 0.65 7.10 -5.66
CA GLU A 760 -0.70 7.55 -6.02
C GLU A 760 -1.39 8.32 -4.89
N VAL A 761 -1.07 8.02 -3.63
CA VAL A 761 -1.67 8.64 -2.43
C VAL A 761 -1.23 10.09 -2.21
N LEU A 762 -0.27 10.58 -3.02
CA LEU A 762 0.19 11.97 -3.03
C LEU A 762 -0.53 12.81 -4.11
N LYS A 763 -1.32 12.19 -4.99
CA LYS A 763 -1.98 12.90 -6.10
C LYS A 763 -3.13 13.76 -5.63
N SER A 764 -3.17 15.00 -6.15
CA SER A 764 -4.19 16.01 -5.85
C SER A 764 -5.57 15.73 -6.46
N ASP A 765 -5.69 14.73 -7.34
CA ASP A 765 -6.97 14.28 -7.90
C ASP A 765 -7.72 13.27 -7.02
N ASP A 766 -7.09 12.76 -5.95
CA ASP A 766 -7.62 11.71 -5.07
C ASP A 766 -7.99 10.42 -5.81
N SER A 767 -7.22 10.04 -6.84
CA SER A 767 -7.45 8.79 -7.58
C SER A 767 -7.41 7.56 -6.66
N SER A 768 -6.45 7.53 -5.71
CA SER A 768 -6.36 6.52 -4.64
C SER A 768 -7.58 6.49 -3.69
N GLY A 769 -8.29 7.63 -3.53
CA GLY A 769 -9.32 7.81 -2.51
C GLY A 769 -8.80 8.19 -1.11
N PHE A 770 -7.49 8.20 -0.89
CA PHE A 770 -6.86 8.37 0.44
C PHE A 770 -5.74 9.42 0.44
N THR A 771 -5.85 10.47 -0.36
CA THR A 771 -4.92 11.62 -0.29
C THR A 771 -5.09 12.36 1.04
N LEU A 772 -3.99 12.52 1.80
CA LEU A 772 -3.98 13.11 3.16
C LEU A 772 -3.23 14.44 3.28
N ASN A 773 -2.38 14.78 2.30
CA ASN A 773 -1.58 16.00 2.30
C ASN A 773 -2.02 16.84 1.09
N TRP A 774 -2.20 18.14 1.29
CA TRP A 774 -2.78 19.03 0.28
C TRP A 774 -1.90 20.24 0.08
N GLY A 775 -1.76 20.70 -1.16
CA GLY A 775 -0.77 21.72 -1.50
C GLY A 775 -0.88 22.17 -2.95
N VAL A 776 0.28 22.27 -3.60
CA VAL A 776 0.36 22.51 -5.06
C VAL A 776 -0.38 21.40 -5.84
N PRO A 777 -1.03 21.72 -6.98
CA PRO A 777 -1.61 20.70 -7.84
C PRO A 777 -0.54 19.81 -8.46
N THR A 778 -0.75 18.50 -8.39
CA THR A 778 0.15 17.46 -8.95
C THR A 778 -0.03 17.23 -10.45
N ASP A 779 -1.12 17.78 -11.02
CA ASP A 779 -1.49 17.73 -12.45
C ASP A 779 -0.82 18.82 -13.30
N THR A 780 0.07 19.63 -12.73
CA THR A 780 0.66 20.84 -13.34
C THR A 780 2.18 20.73 -13.44
N VAL A 781 2.76 21.18 -14.56
CA VAL A 781 4.22 21.27 -14.75
C VAL A 781 4.73 22.60 -14.19
N ASP A 782 5.65 22.54 -13.21
CA ASP A 782 6.33 23.73 -12.64
C ASP A 782 7.78 23.91 -13.12
N GLY A 783 8.31 22.93 -13.87
CA GLY A 783 9.68 22.91 -14.39
C GLY A 783 10.73 22.35 -13.43
N THR A 784 10.37 21.96 -12.22
CA THR A 784 11.30 21.44 -11.19
C THR A 784 11.42 19.92 -11.21
N LEU A 785 10.35 19.20 -11.56
CA LEU A 785 10.38 17.75 -11.77
C LEU A 785 10.97 17.41 -13.14
N VAL A 786 12.25 17.02 -13.17
CA VAL A 786 13.00 16.68 -14.39
C VAL A 786 13.37 15.20 -14.43
N TYR A 787 13.01 14.52 -15.54
CA TYR A 787 13.41 13.15 -15.87
C TYR A 787 13.56 13.02 -17.40
N ASP A 788 14.55 12.24 -17.88
CA ASP A 788 14.89 12.09 -19.31
C ASP A 788 15.02 13.43 -20.09
N ASN A 789 15.71 14.42 -19.51
CA ASN A 789 15.83 15.78 -20.06
C ASN A 789 14.46 16.45 -20.38
N LYS A 790 13.39 16.01 -19.71
CA LYS A 790 12.04 16.58 -19.83
C LYS A 790 11.51 17.08 -18.51
N THR A 791 10.68 18.12 -18.55
CA THR A 791 9.88 18.58 -17.40
C THR A 791 8.52 17.89 -17.39
N TRP A 792 8.10 17.45 -16.21
CA TRP A 792 6.89 16.66 -15.99
C TRP A 792 5.97 17.30 -14.96
N SER A 793 4.71 16.89 -14.94
CA SER A 793 3.85 17.00 -13.76
C SER A 793 4.02 15.71 -12.96
N PHE A 794 3.83 15.76 -11.64
CA PHE A 794 3.94 14.58 -10.78
C PHE A 794 3.03 13.46 -11.29
N ASP A 795 1.77 13.80 -11.60
CA ASP A 795 0.78 12.87 -12.13
C ASP A 795 1.25 12.21 -13.43
N SER A 796 1.84 12.98 -14.36
CA SER A 796 2.18 12.46 -15.69
C SER A 796 3.40 11.53 -15.66
N LEU A 797 4.43 11.84 -14.87
CA LEU A 797 5.59 10.95 -14.69
C LEU A 797 5.21 9.68 -13.91
N PHE A 798 4.45 9.81 -12.81
CA PHE A 798 3.89 8.67 -12.08
C PHE A 798 3.10 7.75 -13.02
N THR A 799 2.17 8.31 -13.80
CA THR A 799 1.28 7.50 -14.65
C THR A 799 2.04 6.86 -15.81
N ALA A 800 3.03 7.55 -16.40
CA ALA A 800 3.91 6.96 -17.40
C ALA A 800 4.64 5.71 -16.87
N ALA A 801 5.11 5.73 -15.62
CA ALA A 801 5.82 4.61 -15.00
C ALA A 801 4.92 3.50 -14.43
N ASN A 802 3.73 3.84 -13.94
CA ASN A 802 2.80 2.89 -13.34
C ASN A 802 1.90 2.16 -14.36
N SER A 803 1.43 2.87 -15.40
CA SER A 803 0.43 2.35 -16.37
C SER A 803 0.71 2.66 -17.84
N GLY A 804 1.69 3.52 -18.14
CA GLY A 804 1.75 4.23 -19.41
C GLY A 804 0.68 5.33 -19.48
N THR A 805 0.93 6.37 -20.29
CA THR A 805 0.02 7.51 -20.43
C THR A 805 0.23 8.32 -21.72
N ALA A 806 -0.74 9.16 -22.06
CA ALA A 806 -0.64 10.16 -23.12
C ALA A 806 -0.72 11.57 -22.51
N ILE A 807 0.16 12.46 -22.98
CA ILE A 807 0.42 13.77 -22.37
C ILE A 807 0.27 14.86 -23.44
N ASP A 808 -0.52 15.89 -23.16
CA ASP A 808 -0.67 17.06 -24.04
C ASP A 808 0.55 18.00 -24.01
N SER A 809 0.52 19.06 -24.82
CA SER A 809 1.58 20.07 -24.86
C SER A 809 1.69 20.92 -23.59
N GLN A 810 0.80 20.74 -22.61
CA GLN A 810 0.82 21.39 -21.29
C GLN A 810 1.24 20.41 -20.19
N GLY A 811 1.72 19.21 -20.55
CA GLY A 811 2.21 18.22 -19.59
C GLY A 811 1.10 17.52 -18.80
N LYS A 812 -0.15 17.64 -19.26
CA LYS A 812 -1.32 17.06 -18.62
C LYS A 812 -1.68 15.72 -19.24
N ILE A 813 -2.07 14.76 -18.41
CA ILE A 813 -2.63 13.48 -18.85
C ILE A 813 -3.93 13.73 -19.64
N VAL A 814 -4.02 13.09 -20.81
CA VAL A 814 -5.22 13.06 -21.65
C VAL A 814 -5.60 11.62 -21.98
N GLU A 815 -6.89 11.38 -22.16
CA GLU A 815 -7.37 10.10 -22.68
C GLU A 815 -6.75 9.85 -24.06
N PRO A 816 -6.04 8.72 -24.27
CA PRO A 816 -5.38 8.43 -25.54
C PRO A 816 -6.39 8.17 -26.68
N PHE A 817 -7.65 7.87 -26.35
CA PHE A 817 -8.75 7.67 -27.30
C PHE A 817 -10.05 8.27 -26.75
N SER A 818 -10.84 8.89 -27.63
CA SER A 818 -12.21 9.31 -27.35
C SER A 818 -13.18 8.27 -27.88
N ILE A 819 -14.18 7.86 -27.09
CA ILE A 819 -15.22 6.90 -27.50
C ILE A 819 -16.61 7.55 -27.39
N SER A 820 -17.48 7.33 -28.38
CA SER A 820 -18.84 7.88 -28.41
C SER A 820 -19.85 6.99 -29.14
N VAL A 821 -21.12 7.04 -28.74
CA VAL A 821 -22.22 6.39 -29.49
C VAL A 821 -22.50 7.18 -30.77
N LYS A 822 -22.25 6.56 -31.92
CA LYS A 822 -22.48 7.13 -33.26
C LYS A 822 -23.93 6.93 -33.70
N GLU A 823 -24.49 5.75 -33.47
CA GLU A 823 -25.87 5.40 -33.83
C GLU A 823 -26.50 4.48 -32.80
N MET A 824 -27.82 4.58 -32.63
CA MET A 824 -28.61 3.55 -31.93
C MET A 824 -30.00 3.48 -32.55
N THR A 825 -30.33 2.30 -33.08
CA THR A 825 -31.53 2.05 -33.89
C THR A 825 -32.27 0.82 -33.37
N TYR A 826 -33.52 1.02 -32.95
CA TYR A 826 -34.39 -0.04 -32.43
C TYR A 826 -35.00 -0.86 -33.57
N ASN A 827 -34.87 -2.18 -33.49
CA ASN A 827 -35.55 -3.13 -34.36
C ASN A 827 -36.80 -3.67 -33.65
N LYS A 828 -37.97 -3.43 -34.28
CA LYS A 828 -39.27 -3.88 -33.74
C LYS A 828 -39.47 -5.39 -33.85
N ASP A 829 -38.87 -6.02 -34.85
CA ASP A 829 -39.21 -7.39 -35.26
C ASP A 829 -38.58 -8.45 -34.33
N ASP A 830 -37.39 -8.16 -33.79
CA ASP A 830 -36.67 -9.00 -32.81
C ASP A 830 -36.51 -8.31 -31.43
N GLN A 831 -37.20 -7.19 -31.21
CA GLN A 831 -37.14 -6.35 -30.00
C GLN A 831 -35.71 -6.00 -29.54
N SER A 832 -34.80 -5.80 -30.50
CA SER A 832 -33.39 -5.50 -30.21
C SER A 832 -33.00 -4.05 -30.50
N TYR A 833 -31.92 -3.59 -29.88
CA TYR A 833 -31.24 -2.35 -30.29
C TYR A 833 -29.95 -2.69 -31.01
N ASN A 834 -29.79 -2.19 -32.24
CA ASN A 834 -28.49 -2.10 -32.89
C ASN A 834 -27.80 -0.83 -32.37
N VAL A 835 -26.60 -0.98 -31.81
CA VAL A 835 -25.78 0.14 -31.30
C VAL A 835 -24.50 0.21 -32.11
N VAL A 836 -24.15 1.39 -32.61
CA VAL A 836 -22.86 1.68 -33.27
C VAL A 836 -22.07 2.63 -32.39
N ILE A 837 -20.91 2.20 -31.94
CA ILE A 837 -19.98 2.99 -31.15
C ILE A 837 -18.73 3.25 -31.98
N SER A 838 -18.25 4.49 -31.98
CA SER A 838 -17.01 4.90 -32.65
C SER A 838 -15.96 5.37 -31.65
N TRP A 839 -14.69 5.07 -31.93
CA TRP A 839 -13.55 5.65 -31.24
C TRP A 839 -12.63 6.40 -32.21
N THR A 840 -11.90 7.38 -31.67
CA THR A 840 -10.88 8.14 -32.37
C THR A 840 -9.72 8.43 -31.42
N LYS A 841 -8.49 8.18 -31.87
CA LYS A 841 -7.22 8.44 -31.19
C LYS A 841 -7.01 9.93 -30.93
N ALA A 842 -6.41 10.25 -29.80
CA ALA A 842 -6.07 11.62 -29.45
C ALA A 842 -5.10 12.23 -30.48
N SER A 843 -5.34 13.49 -30.85
CA SER A 843 -4.55 14.17 -31.88
C SER A 843 -3.06 14.28 -31.55
N ILE A 844 -2.71 14.29 -30.26
CA ILE A 844 -1.33 14.28 -29.76
C ILE A 844 -0.58 12.97 -30.04
N LEU A 845 -1.31 11.90 -30.38
CA LEU A 845 -0.78 10.59 -30.77
C LEU A 845 -0.97 10.31 -32.28
N SER A 846 -1.59 11.22 -33.05
CA SER A 846 -1.83 11.01 -34.48
C SER A 846 -0.51 10.91 -35.24
N GLY A 847 -0.34 9.82 -36.00
CA GLY A 847 0.91 9.49 -36.70
C GLY A 847 1.90 8.65 -35.89
N SER A 848 1.72 8.48 -34.58
CA SER A 848 2.44 7.47 -33.80
C SER A 848 1.95 6.07 -34.22
N LYS A 849 2.78 5.35 -34.97
CA LYS A 849 2.52 3.96 -35.42
C LYS A 849 2.39 2.97 -34.27
N ASP A 850 2.88 3.39 -33.11
CA ASP A 850 3.20 2.60 -31.94
C ASP A 850 2.12 2.67 -30.85
N VAL A 851 0.93 3.17 -31.19
CA VAL A 851 -0.22 3.16 -30.27
C VAL A 851 -1.45 2.63 -31.02
N SER A 852 -2.03 1.55 -30.51
CA SER A 852 -3.24 0.93 -31.06
C SER A 852 -4.25 0.61 -29.95
N VAL A 853 -5.52 0.50 -30.32
CA VAL A 853 -6.59 0.02 -29.43
C VAL A 853 -7.17 -1.26 -29.98
N ASN A 854 -7.30 -2.24 -29.09
CA ASN A 854 -7.99 -3.50 -29.34
C ASN A 854 -9.20 -3.58 -28.40
N ILE A 855 -10.41 -3.56 -28.95
CA ILE A 855 -11.64 -3.68 -28.16
C ILE A 855 -12.16 -5.10 -28.34
N ASP A 856 -12.15 -5.92 -27.29
CA ASP A 856 -12.77 -7.25 -27.34
C ASP A 856 -14.30 -7.11 -27.32
N PRO A 857 -15.04 -7.47 -28.40
CA PRO A 857 -16.50 -7.32 -28.44
C PRO A 857 -17.23 -8.20 -27.43
N SER A 858 -16.60 -9.29 -26.96
CA SER A 858 -17.17 -10.17 -25.92
C SER A 858 -17.13 -9.54 -24.52
N SER A 859 -16.30 -8.50 -24.33
CA SER A 859 -16.14 -7.79 -23.06
C SER A 859 -17.09 -6.60 -22.87
N ILE A 860 -18.04 -6.38 -23.80
CA ILE A 860 -18.96 -5.24 -23.79
C ILE A 860 -20.23 -5.58 -22.98
N TYR A 861 -20.56 -4.72 -22.02
CA TYR A 861 -21.74 -4.86 -21.16
C TYR A 861 -22.67 -3.64 -21.28
N VAL A 862 -23.98 -3.86 -21.12
CA VAL A 862 -24.97 -2.78 -21.10
C VAL A 862 -25.72 -2.76 -19.79
N PHE A 863 -25.64 -1.63 -19.09
CA PHE A 863 -26.41 -1.33 -17.90
C PHE A 863 -27.62 -0.48 -18.29
N VAL A 864 -28.82 -1.05 -18.18
CA VAL A 864 -30.08 -0.34 -18.41
C VAL A 864 -30.63 0.11 -17.06
N GLN A 865 -30.63 1.42 -16.82
CA GLN A 865 -31.23 2.06 -15.66
C GLN A 865 -32.64 2.55 -16.03
N TYR A 866 -33.65 1.99 -15.39
CA TYR A 866 -35.06 2.36 -15.58
C TYR A 866 -35.71 2.67 -14.22
N ASN A 867 -36.81 3.41 -14.23
CA ASN A 867 -37.59 3.65 -13.03
C ASN A 867 -38.82 2.75 -13.09
N LYS A 868 -38.97 1.83 -12.12
CA LYS A 868 -40.15 0.95 -12.01
C LYS A 868 -41.38 1.74 -11.54
N ASP A 869 -41.15 2.83 -10.81
CA ASP A 869 -42.12 3.85 -10.41
C ASP A 869 -41.41 5.20 -10.13
N ALA A 870 -42.14 6.23 -9.68
CA ALA A 870 -41.60 7.58 -9.42
C ALA A 870 -40.58 7.67 -8.26
N SER A 871 -40.44 6.62 -7.46
CA SER A 871 -39.54 6.52 -6.30
C SER A 871 -38.45 5.45 -6.43
N THR A 872 -38.64 4.48 -7.34
CA THR A 872 -37.81 3.26 -7.41
C THR A 872 -37.05 3.18 -8.73
N THR A 873 -35.75 3.48 -8.69
CA THR A 873 -34.81 3.14 -9.76
C THR A 873 -34.43 1.67 -9.68
N SER A 874 -34.54 0.97 -10.80
CA SER A 874 -34.12 -0.42 -11.00
C SER A 874 -33.05 -0.48 -12.08
N TYR A 875 -32.25 -1.55 -12.04
CA TYR A 875 -31.16 -1.79 -12.99
C TYR A 875 -31.31 -3.20 -13.56
N ALA A 876 -31.15 -3.31 -14.88
CA ALA A 876 -30.99 -4.58 -15.55
C ALA A 876 -29.70 -4.52 -16.37
N THR A 877 -28.81 -5.49 -16.18
CA THR A 877 -27.54 -5.56 -16.90
C THR A 877 -27.60 -6.69 -17.90
N TYR A 878 -27.35 -6.36 -19.16
CA TYR A 878 -27.42 -7.28 -20.29
C TYR A 878 -26.02 -7.50 -20.85
N LEU A 879 -25.68 -8.77 -21.00
CA LEU A 879 -24.50 -9.19 -21.76
C LEU A 879 -24.83 -9.08 -23.24
N VAL A 880 -23.98 -8.38 -24.01
CA VAL A 880 -24.23 -8.13 -25.43
C VAL A 880 -24.15 -9.43 -26.22
N SER A 881 -25.18 -9.71 -27.01
CA SER A 881 -25.15 -10.80 -27.99
C SER A 881 -24.69 -10.29 -29.35
N ASP A 882 -23.97 -11.11 -30.11
CA ASP A 882 -23.67 -10.86 -31.52
C ASP A 882 -22.96 -9.50 -31.78
N ALA A 883 -21.96 -9.16 -30.97
CA ALA A 883 -21.14 -7.96 -31.18
C ALA A 883 -20.14 -8.16 -32.34
N VAL A 884 -20.11 -7.20 -33.27
CA VAL A 884 -19.32 -7.26 -34.50
C VAL A 884 -18.49 -5.98 -34.67
N LEU A 885 -17.17 -6.12 -34.64
CA LEU A 885 -16.22 -5.08 -35.07
C LEU A 885 -16.33 -4.84 -36.58
N THR A 886 -16.40 -3.59 -37.00
CA THR A 886 -16.41 -3.21 -38.42
C THR A 886 -15.60 -1.93 -38.67
N GLY A 887 -14.67 -1.99 -39.63
CA GLY A 887 -13.88 -0.82 -40.03
C GLY A 887 -12.95 -0.27 -38.94
N GLN A 888 -12.05 -1.11 -38.44
CA GLN A 888 -10.99 -0.73 -37.50
C GLN A 888 -9.69 -0.39 -38.26
N ASP A 889 -9.04 0.71 -37.88
CA ASP A 889 -7.62 0.97 -38.12
C ASP A 889 -6.92 1.36 -36.79
N SER A 890 -5.67 1.84 -36.83
CA SER A 890 -4.90 2.20 -35.64
C SER A 890 -5.39 3.46 -34.92
N ASP A 891 -6.12 4.32 -35.63
CA ASP A 891 -6.44 5.69 -35.23
C ASP A 891 -7.95 5.90 -35.04
N ALA A 892 -8.81 5.08 -35.65
CA ALA A 892 -10.26 5.08 -35.44
C ALA A 892 -10.92 3.72 -35.73
N GLY A 893 -12.19 3.58 -35.33
CA GLY A 893 -13.03 2.49 -35.81
C GLY A 893 -14.46 2.48 -35.32
N THR A 894 -15.22 1.42 -35.65
CA THR A 894 -16.58 1.20 -35.14
C THR A 894 -16.85 -0.24 -34.67
N ILE A 895 -17.66 -0.37 -33.62
CA ILE A 895 -18.29 -1.65 -33.22
C ILE A 895 -19.79 -1.51 -33.37
N SER A 896 -20.41 -2.50 -34.00
CA SER A 896 -21.85 -2.65 -34.12
C SER A 896 -22.31 -3.86 -33.30
N PHE A 897 -23.31 -3.73 -32.43
CA PHE A 897 -23.78 -4.86 -31.64
C PHE A 897 -25.28 -4.85 -31.34
N LYS A 898 -25.83 -6.03 -31.01
CA LYS A 898 -27.25 -6.22 -30.69
C LYS A 898 -27.49 -6.42 -29.20
N ILE A 899 -28.28 -5.53 -28.62
CA ILE A 899 -28.90 -5.75 -27.32
C ILE A 899 -30.20 -6.52 -27.58
N LYS A 900 -30.21 -7.84 -27.38
CA LYS A 900 -31.45 -8.64 -27.35
C LYS A 900 -32.10 -8.54 -25.98
N TYR A 901 -33.42 -8.51 -25.98
CA TYR A 901 -34.21 -8.45 -24.76
C TYR A 901 -34.52 -9.85 -24.25
N ASP A 902 -34.28 -10.10 -22.97
CA ASP A 902 -34.61 -11.39 -22.35
C ASP A 902 -36.09 -11.42 -21.92
N SER A 903 -36.90 -12.10 -22.72
CA SER A 903 -38.34 -12.26 -22.50
C SER A 903 -38.71 -13.28 -21.42
N THR A 904 -37.73 -14.00 -20.83
CA THR A 904 -38.00 -14.95 -19.74
C THR A 904 -38.28 -14.24 -18.41
N ASN A 905 -37.76 -13.02 -18.21
CA ASN A 905 -37.94 -12.25 -16.99
C ASN A 905 -39.07 -11.21 -17.12
N LYS A 906 -40.31 -11.71 -17.17
CA LYS A 906 -41.55 -10.95 -17.47
C LYS A 906 -41.82 -9.72 -16.59
N GLU A 907 -41.24 -9.61 -15.39
CA GLU A 907 -41.42 -8.39 -14.57
C GLU A 907 -40.59 -7.20 -15.06
N ASN A 908 -39.54 -7.43 -15.86
CA ASN A 908 -38.74 -6.36 -16.45
C ASN A 908 -39.15 -6.03 -17.89
N SER A 909 -39.95 -6.90 -18.55
CA SER A 909 -40.21 -6.79 -19.99
C SER A 909 -40.96 -5.54 -20.42
N ASP A 910 -41.73 -4.91 -19.53
CA ASP A 910 -42.61 -3.80 -19.89
C ASP A 910 -42.07 -2.41 -19.49
N TYR A 911 -40.84 -2.32 -18.95
CA TYR A 911 -40.33 -1.11 -18.27
C TYR A 911 -39.29 -0.26 -19.03
N ILE A 912 -39.03 -0.50 -20.33
CA ILE A 912 -38.30 0.47 -21.18
C ILE A 912 -39.26 1.60 -21.63
N VAL A 913 -39.81 2.29 -20.64
CA VAL A 913 -40.84 3.32 -20.78
C VAL A 913 -40.25 4.68 -20.40
N LYS A 914 -40.35 5.63 -21.34
CA LYS A 914 -40.10 7.08 -21.25
C LYS A 914 -39.17 7.57 -20.11
N GLY A 915 -37.88 7.74 -20.43
CA GLY A 915 -36.88 8.34 -19.53
C GLY A 915 -35.74 7.42 -19.09
N THR A 916 -35.72 6.18 -19.58
CA THR A 916 -34.65 5.20 -19.38
C THR A 916 -33.27 5.74 -19.75
N LYS A 917 -32.27 5.49 -18.91
CA LYS A 917 -30.85 5.81 -19.16
C LYS A 917 -30.10 4.52 -19.46
N VAL A 918 -29.35 4.50 -20.56
CA VAL A 918 -28.59 3.32 -20.99
C VAL A 918 -27.11 3.63 -20.88
N THR A 919 -26.42 2.95 -19.98
CA THR A 919 -24.98 3.12 -19.77
C THR A 919 -24.25 1.95 -20.41
N PHE A 920 -23.39 2.26 -21.37
CA PHE A 920 -22.51 1.28 -22.00
C PHE A 920 -21.22 1.18 -21.21
N GLN A 921 -20.89 -0.05 -20.81
CA GLN A 921 -19.63 -0.41 -20.18
C GLN A 921 -18.78 -1.09 -21.25
N ILE A 922 -17.80 -0.38 -21.80
CA ILE A 922 -16.87 -0.90 -22.80
C ILE A 922 -15.52 -1.11 -22.13
N ASN A 923 -15.09 -2.36 -22.02
CA ASN A 923 -13.72 -2.69 -21.67
C ASN A 923 -12.90 -2.79 -22.96
N TYR A 924 -11.64 -2.37 -22.94
CA TYR A 924 -10.76 -2.41 -24.09
C TYR A 924 -9.29 -2.44 -23.65
N ASP A 925 -8.44 -3.02 -24.49
CA ASP A 925 -7.00 -3.02 -24.28
C ASP A 925 -6.35 -1.91 -25.14
N MET A 926 -5.56 -1.06 -24.49
CA MET A 926 -4.72 -0.07 -25.16
C MET A 926 -3.30 -0.63 -25.26
N ASN A 927 -2.75 -0.68 -26.45
CA ASN A 927 -1.40 -1.19 -26.67
C ASN A 927 -0.48 -0.03 -27.03
N PHE A 928 0.43 0.30 -26.10
CA PHE A 928 1.54 1.22 -26.32
C PHE A 928 2.78 0.39 -26.69
N SER A 929 3.15 0.38 -27.96
CA SER A 929 4.30 -0.31 -28.54
C SER A 929 5.51 0.62 -28.72
N LEU A 930 5.82 1.44 -27.72
CA LEU A 930 6.99 2.32 -27.77
C LEU A 930 8.27 1.47 -27.89
N ASP A 931 9.11 1.80 -28.86
CA ASP A 931 10.40 1.15 -29.15
C ASP A 931 10.36 -0.40 -29.30
N GLY A 932 9.26 -0.93 -29.84
CA GLY A 932 9.09 -2.37 -30.11
C GLY A 932 8.70 -3.20 -28.87
N SER A 933 8.28 -2.53 -27.80
CA SER A 933 7.84 -3.11 -26.54
C SER A 933 6.31 -3.04 -26.44
N ASP A 934 5.60 -4.10 -26.89
CA ASP A 934 4.13 -4.18 -26.98
C ASP A 934 3.40 -4.19 -25.60
N LEU A 935 3.39 -3.08 -24.86
CA LEU A 935 2.77 -3.00 -23.53
C LEU A 935 1.27 -2.72 -23.63
N THR A 936 0.47 -3.68 -23.13
CA THR A 936 -0.99 -3.67 -23.18
C THR A 936 -1.57 -3.15 -21.85
N SER A 937 -1.98 -1.89 -21.77
CA SER A 937 -2.74 -1.36 -20.64
C SER A 937 -4.24 -1.50 -20.89
N SER A 938 -4.86 -2.44 -20.20
CA SER A 938 -6.31 -2.62 -20.19
C SER A 938 -6.98 -1.40 -19.53
N SER A 939 -8.09 -0.95 -20.09
CA SER A 939 -8.81 0.23 -19.61
C SER A 939 -10.32 0.10 -19.81
N TYR A 940 -11.04 0.92 -19.06
CA TYR A 940 -12.49 0.90 -19.00
C TYR A 940 -13.05 2.28 -19.33
N ILE A 941 -13.98 2.36 -20.29
CA ILE A 941 -14.74 3.57 -20.59
C ILE A 941 -16.25 3.35 -20.40
N GLU A 942 -16.84 4.21 -19.56
CA GLU A 942 -18.28 4.42 -19.47
C GLU A 942 -18.75 5.35 -20.60
N VAL A 943 -19.46 4.80 -21.58
CA VAL A 943 -20.21 5.62 -22.54
C VAL A 943 -21.66 5.73 -22.06
N LYS A 944 -21.95 6.77 -21.28
CA LYS A 944 -23.32 7.07 -20.80
C LYS A 944 -24.16 7.67 -21.92
N TYR A 945 -25.29 7.05 -22.24
CA TYR A 945 -26.20 7.50 -23.30
C TYR A 945 -27.65 7.61 -22.79
N THR A 946 -28.30 8.72 -23.12
CA THR A 946 -29.71 8.94 -22.80
C THR A 946 -30.45 9.32 -24.07
N LYS A 947 -31.42 8.49 -24.47
CA LYS A 947 -32.31 8.75 -25.61
C LYS A 947 -33.72 8.41 -25.16
N GLN A 948 -34.66 9.34 -25.34
CA GLN A 948 -36.07 9.00 -25.19
C GLN A 948 -36.46 8.01 -26.30
N ASN A 949 -37.07 6.89 -25.92
CA ASN A 949 -37.60 5.91 -26.87
C ASN A 949 -38.65 6.60 -27.77
N PRO A 950 -38.50 6.61 -29.10
CA PRO A 950 -39.43 7.30 -30.01
C PRO A 950 -40.80 6.63 -30.15
N LEU A 951 -41.06 5.52 -29.45
CA LEU A 951 -42.35 4.81 -29.47
C LEU A 951 -43.33 5.23 -28.35
N LEU A 952 -43.12 6.39 -27.72
CA LEU A 952 -44.02 6.98 -26.71
C LEU A 952 -44.13 8.50 -26.78
#